data_AF-A0A1H3VSD5-F1
#
_entry.id   AF-A0A1H3VSD5-F1
#
_cell.length_a   1.000
_cell.length_b   1.000
_cell.length_c   1.000
_cell.angle_alpha   90.00
_cell.angle_beta   90.00
_cell.angle_gamma   90.00
#
_symmetry.space_group_name_H-M   'P 1'
#
loop_
_entity.id
_entity.type
_entity.pdbx_description
1 polymer ?
#
loop_
_entity_poly.entity_id
_entity_poly.type
_entity_poly.pdbx_seq_one_letter_code
_entity_poly.pdbx_strand_id
1 'polypeptide(L)'
;MKIIKIIGISLLVLLLLACIYSYTNMRDRHPGYSIDLKIESKEPGVMRAGFAAVTITPEYMEPWNDVDSNARYEPKKGDTYEDLNGNGKFDTYWIAGFGNRVAAQGVHDDLWARTMVLDDGNTRLAVVAVDVIGMFHPMVIDIRKMLPEEAGITYLVITSTHTHEAPDLLGLWGESPFKSGVDKEWKEYIKKRVVQSVVEAVDALRPAHFRFSQNLTEGMVTLKDTREPYVFDEGLRMMQVTDAETSQTLGTLIQWANHPETLWSKNLLISSDFPHYLREAVEKGVYHGDSLVREGVGGVALYVNGALGGLMTTHASMEIHDPFRDTVYVEPSFDKIRAQGDTLGLIILRTMEEKAVEVREAGINLRAKTFELPLKNKLFRLAAAIGIMDADMTGWMKKRTEAAVWSIGPAGFITFPGELYPEILNGGVVALPGRDFPVDPQETPPLRDLMQGEFRFGIGLANDEIGYIIPKSQWDVKEPYVYRDKPYYGEQNSLGPETAPLLYRELRQLLEELPVTPPLPSVIEQARDALLERIISEIPAGKLNELTHQQLLGMITEEEKEIFANDHWRFTVDNPALVSVMRHKGQEIVPFWLEEKGFHKTDMSVSNENYDYEVWQKEFPAGEINLGINGFDLHRVVYFVTIGPVAGNQMPKILHHFPARWKVIPMEKGAYTYNDWDELVIEQLPEELEGHILFTTIRGRAREAAILNSFRETAYPASPEADQIVLTWCDDPATTQAIQWRTDTSVDKMTIRYRSKESDKQEFSEAPASQQLLSDKYIHNNPVVKHWEVNITGLQTDNEYIYQIYNSDSGKESPVYTFRTAPGEKSSFTFIHLGDTHNDDIVETVLKQAVKEVPDAAFLVHSGDHVNTGLFRDLWDKYLHSGRDVFPRFSFVPTLGNHDSQDGLPPTLYTQLFMLPQDKACGLSPGRNYTFSYGDARFFMIDATGDVEKIACWLEKELRQTKEKWKIAVTHFPPYVEDNSYPDIRKSWCSLFDQYRVDLVLSGHIHQYFRSYPIYNEQVVTEPKNGTIYLSSVVVEPRKPEPPSEKYNEVYANKGGLFQVIRVDTNTLNFISKRFDGTIIDQFSLRK
;
A
#
# COMPACT_ATOMS: atom_id res chain seq x y z
N MET A 1 9.90 -10.94 73.97
CA MET A 1 8.82 -10.14 73.35
C MET A 1 9.27 -8.82 72.74
N LYS A 2 9.97 -7.90 73.45
CA LYS A 2 10.43 -6.62 72.87
C LYS A 2 11.37 -6.78 71.66
N ILE A 3 12.34 -7.70 71.73
CA ILE A 3 13.28 -7.99 70.62
C ILE A 3 12.53 -8.51 69.38
N ILE A 4 11.59 -9.43 69.54
CA ILE A 4 10.77 -9.97 68.44
C ILE A 4 9.93 -8.86 67.78
N LYS A 5 9.38 -7.92 68.57
CA LYS A 5 8.67 -6.75 68.01
C LYS A 5 9.60 -5.82 67.24
N ILE A 6 10.82 -5.57 67.74
CA ILE A 6 11.81 -4.72 67.05
C ILE A 6 12.26 -5.37 65.73
N ILE A 7 12.54 -6.68 65.73
CA ILE A 7 12.87 -7.43 64.51
C ILE A 7 11.70 -7.41 63.53
N GLY A 8 10.46 -7.64 64.00
CA GLY A 8 9.27 -7.60 63.16
C GLY A 8 9.01 -6.23 62.53
N ILE A 9 9.17 -5.14 63.29
CA ILE A 9 9.05 -3.76 62.76
C ILE A 9 10.18 -3.47 61.77
N SER A 10 11.42 -3.88 62.06
CA SER A 10 12.55 -3.67 61.16
C SER A 10 12.37 -4.40 59.83
N LEU A 11 11.88 -5.63 59.86
CA LEU A 11 11.52 -6.39 58.65
C LEU A 11 10.39 -5.74 57.86
N LEU A 12 9.38 -5.19 58.54
CA LEU A 12 8.28 -4.47 57.88
C LEU A 12 8.76 -3.18 57.21
N VAL A 13 9.66 -2.43 57.86
CA VAL A 13 10.27 -1.22 57.28
C VAL A 13 11.14 -1.58 56.08
N LEU A 14 11.96 -2.63 56.16
CA LEU A 14 12.77 -3.12 55.04
C LEU A 14 11.90 -3.57 53.86
N LEU A 15 10.80 -4.30 54.14
CA LEU A 15 9.84 -4.70 53.11
C LEU A 15 9.18 -3.49 52.47
N LEU A 16 8.77 -2.49 53.25
CA LEU A 16 8.18 -1.25 52.74
C LEU A 16 9.17 -0.49 51.85
N LEU A 17 10.43 -0.35 52.28
CA LEU A 17 11.48 0.30 51.49
C LEU A 17 11.76 -0.45 50.18
N ALA A 18 11.80 -1.79 50.22
CA ALA A 18 11.94 -2.61 49.02
C ALA A 18 10.74 -2.44 48.07
N CYS A 19 9.51 -2.42 48.59
CA CYS A 19 8.32 -2.15 47.78
C CYS A 19 8.33 -0.75 47.16
N ILE A 20 8.74 0.28 47.90
CA ILE A 20 8.87 1.65 47.38
C ILE A 20 9.94 1.72 46.30
N TYR A 21 11.10 1.09 46.51
CA TYR A 21 12.18 1.02 45.53
C TYR A 21 11.71 0.34 44.24
N SER A 22 11.10 -0.85 44.35
CA SER A 22 10.58 -1.57 43.19
C SER A 22 9.46 -0.83 42.47
N TYR A 23 8.54 -0.22 43.20
CA TYR A 23 7.52 0.64 42.61
C TYR A 23 8.14 1.83 41.86
N THR A 24 9.18 2.46 42.43
CA THR A 24 9.85 3.61 41.81
C THR A 24 10.56 3.24 40.52
N ASN A 25 11.16 2.04 40.44
CA ASN A 25 11.81 1.56 39.22
C ASN A 25 10.82 1.16 38.12
N MET A 26 9.66 0.61 38.51
CA MET A 26 8.65 0.10 37.57
C MET A 26 7.58 1.14 37.18
N ARG A 27 7.54 2.32 37.82
CA ARG A 27 6.50 3.32 37.54
C ARG A 27 6.59 3.82 36.10
N ASP A 28 5.44 4.06 35.46
CA ASP A 28 5.34 4.81 34.20
C ASP A 28 6.05 6.16 34.36
N ARG A 29 7.12 6.38 33.59
CA ARG A 29 7.87 7.65 33.64
C ARG A 29 7.19 8.74 32.80
N HIS A 30 6.28 8.35 31.91
CA HIS A 30 5.58 9.23 30.98
C HIS A 30 4.06 8.99 31.05
N PRO A 31 3.43 9.21 32.22
CA PRO A 31 1.99 9.03 32.36
C PRO A 31 1.25 9.96 31.41
N GLY A 32 0.27 9.42 30.67
CA GLY A 32 -0.54 10.16 29.71
C GLY A 32 0.11 10.37 28.33
N TYR A 33 1.33 9.87 28.10
CA TYR A 33 1.90 9.86 26.75
C TYR A 33 1.21 8.79 25.89
N SER A 34 0.71 9.22 24.73
CA SER A 34 0.15 8.35 23.70
C SER A 34 0.34 8.99 22.34
N ILE A 35 0.55 8.16 21.32
CA ILE A 35 0.55 8.55 19.92
C ILE A 35 -0.58 7.81 19.22
N ASP A 36 -1.33 8.52 18.39
CA ASP A 36 -2.36 8.00 17.50
C ASP A 36 -2.48 8.94 16.28
N LEU A 37 -1.46 8.91 15.42
CA LEU A 37 -1.33 9.80 14.26
C LEU A 37 -1.85 9.13 13.00
N LYS A 38 -2.66 9.83 12.21
CA LYS A 38 -3.06 9.47 10.86
C LYS A 38 -2.90 10.69 9.96
N ILE A 39 -1.98 10.59 9.00
CA ILE A 39 -1.62 11.65 8.07
C ILE A 39 -1.77 11.10 6.66
N GLU A 40 -2.45 11.86 5.83
CA GLU A 40 -2.66 11.58 4.42
C GLU A 40 -2.10 12.74 3.59
N SER A 41 -1.17 12.43 2.70
CA SER A 41 -0.69 13.36 1.70
C SER A 41 -1.61 13.30 0.49
N LYS A 42 -2.38 14.38 0.28
CA LYS A 42 -3.31 14.51 -0.85
C LYS A 42 -2.67 15.08 -2.12
N GLU A 43 -1.56 15.81 -1.98
CA GLU A 43 -0.86 16.46 -3.09
C GLU A 43 0.63 16.11 -3.04
N PRO A 44 1.08 15.12 -3.84
CA PRO A 44 2.51 14.87 -4.02
C PRO A 44 3.20 16.13 -4.58
N GLY A 45 4.40 16.41 -4.10
CA GLY A 45 5.19 17.55 -4.56
C GLY A 45 6.69 17.31 -4.39
N VAL A 46 7.50 18.31 -4.74
CA VAL A 46 8.95 18.25 -4.54
C VAL A 46 9.24 18.20 -3.04
N MET A 47 9.84 17.10 -2.61
CA MET A 47 10.19 16.88 -1.21
C MET A 47 11.40 17.70 -0.81
N ARG A 48 11.58 17.91 0.49
CA ARG A 48 12.86 18.32 1.07
C ARG A 48 13.44 17.20 1.92
N ALA A 49 14.77 17.08 1.90
CA ALA A 49 15.48 16.14 2.73
C ALA A 49 16.76 16.73 3.31
N GLY A 50 17.12 16.28 4.51
CA GLY A 50 18.33 16.71 5.20
C GLY A 50 18.91 15.56 6.02
N PHE A 51 20.23 15.53 6.11
CA PHE A 51 20.96 14.42 6.71
C PHE A 51 22.06 14.94 7.64
N ALA A 52 22.34 14.17 8.70
CA ALA A 52 23.44 14.46 9.63
C ALA A 52 24.00 13.17 10.23
N ALA A 53 25.27 13.20 10.61
CA ALA A 53 25.95 12.13 11.33
C ALA A 53 26.71 12.73 12.52
N VAL A 54 26.34 12.32 13.72
CA VAL A 54 26.89 12.85 14.97
C VAL A 54 27.48 11.71 15.77
N THR A 55 28.73 11.85 16.23
CA THR A 55 29.40 10.81 17.02
C THR A 55 28.77 10.69 18.42
N ILE A 56 28.61 9.45 18.88
CA ILE A 56 28.14 9.09 20.24
C ILE A 56 29.16 8.26 21.03
N THR A 57 30.34 8.04 20.45
CA THR A 57 31.48 7.34 21.06
C THR A 57 31.83 7.91 22.43
N PRO A 58 32.05 7.08 23.46
CA PRO A 58 32.55 7.57 24.74
C PRO A 58 33.96 8.16 24.63
N GLU A 59 34.23 9.26 25.34
CA GLU A 59 35.49 10.01 25.25
C GLU A 59 36.61 9.50 26.17
N TYR A 60 36.27 8.78 27.25
CA TYR A 60 37.23 8.41 28.30
C TYR A 60 36.93 7.02 28.86
N MET A 61 37.95 6.15 28.91
CA MET A 61 37.93 4.88 29.62
C MET A 61 39.34 4.50 30.07
N GLU A 62 39.44 3.72 31.14
CA GLU A 62 40.72 3.29 31.70
C GLU A 62 41.19 1.97 31.07
N PRO A 63 42.48 1.85 30.71
CA PRO A 63 43.03 0.61 30.21
C PRO A 63 43.10 -0.43 31.34
N TRP A 64 42.89 -1.68 30.98
CA TRP A 64 42.97 -2.83 31.89
C TRP A 64 43.65 -4.01 31.21
N ASN A 65 44.19 -4.94 31.98
CA ASN A 65 44.82 -6.16 31.46
C ASN A 65 43.92 -7.39 31.63
N ASP A 66 43.79 -8.18 30.56
CA ASP A 66 43.12 -9.49 30.57
C ASP A 66 44.15 -10.60 30.75
N VAL A 67 44.33 -11.08 31.98
CA VAL A 67 45.43 -12.00 32.33
C VAL A 67 45.22 -13.40 31.75
N ASP A 68 43.98 -13.90 31.71
CA ASP A 68 43.65 -15.25 31.22
C ASP A 68 43.06 -15.26 29.79
N SER A 69 43.03 -14.10 29.13
CA SER A 69 42.58 -13.91 27.73
C SER A 69 41.14 -14.39 27.49
N ASN A 70 40.28 -14.21 28.49
CA ASN A 70 38.89 -14.63 28.45
C ASN A 70 37.91 -13.49 28.09
N ALA A 71 38.43 -12.27 27.88
CA ALA A 71 37.72 -11.03 27.59
C ALA A 71 36.71 -10.64 28.70
N ARG A 72 37.01 -10.95 29.96
CA ARG A 72 36.18 -10.61 31.13
C ARG A 72 37.04 -10.00 32.22
N TYR A 73 36.66 -8.82 32.69
CA TYR A 73 37.35 -8.16 33.80
C TYR A 73 37.02 -8.85 35.13
N GLU A 74 38.00 -9.56 35.68
CA GLU A 74 37.92 -10.35 36.90
C GLU A 74 39.07 -10.05 37.87
N PRO A 75 38.95 -9.03 38.72
CA PRO A 75 40.00 -8.65 39.69
C PRO A 75 40.47 -9.78 40.59
N LYS A 76 39.60 -10.75 40.86
CA LYS A 76 39.92 -11.94 41.68
C LYS A 76 40.86 -12.93 40.99
N LYS A 77 40.98 -12.85 39.66
CA LYS A 77 41.86 -13.68 38.83
C LYS A 77 43.17 -12.99 38.46
N GLY A 78 43.33 -11.71 38.80
CA GLY A 78 44.57 -10.96 38.59
C GLY A 78 44.44 -9.78 37.63
N ASP A 79 43.26 -9.53 37.08
CA ASP A 79 43.03 -8.36 36.23
C ASP A 79 43.11 -7.07 37.05
N THR A 80 43.74 -6.06 36.47
CA THR A 80 44.02 -4.76 37.05
C THR A 80 43.76 -3.67 36.02
N TYR A 81 43.55 -2.44 36.48
CA TYR A 81 43.35 -1.27 35.63
C TYR A 81 44.30 -0.16 36.06
N GLU A 82 44.60 0.75 35.13
CA GLU A 82 45.34 1.97 35.43
C GLU A 82 44.37 3.08 35.82
N ASP A 83 44.38 3.49 37.09
CA ASP A 83 43.58 4.62 37.60
C ASP A 83 44.18 5.94 37.12
N LEU A 84 43.77 6.39 35.93
CA LEU A 84 44.37 7.54 35.26
C LEU A 84 43.93 8.87 35.87
N ASN A 85 42.77 8.91 36.56
CA ASN A 85 42.24 10.12 37.18
C ASN A 85 42.41 10.17 38.72
N GLY A 86 42.90 9.10 39.33
CA GLY A 86 43.25 9.01 40.75
C GLY A 86 42.04 8.90 41.68
N ASN A 87 40.88 8.45 41.19
CA ASN A 87 39.64 8.38 41.97
C ASN A 87 39.43 7.04 42.69
N GLY A 88 40.28 6.04 42.44
CA GLY A 88 40.23 4.71 43.03
C GLY A 88 39.06 3.85 42.54
N LYS A 89 38.47 4.15 41.39
CA LYS A 89 37.40 3.39 40.72
C LYS A 89 37.84 3.02 39.31
N PHE A 90 37.34 1.90 38.80
CA PHE A 90 37.57 1.51 37.42
C PHE A 90 36.55 2.21 36.53
N ASP A 91 36.99 3.25 35.83
CA ASP A 91 36.15 4.05 34.93
C ASP A 91 36.19 3.46 33.52
N THR A 92 35.21 2.62 33.21
CA THR A 92 35.08 1.94 31.91
C THR A 92 33.61 1.81 31.51
N TYR A 93 33.39 1.32 30.29
CA TYR A 93 32.09 0.97 29.74
C TYR A 93 31.97 -0.53 29.58
N TRP A 94 30.81 -1.09 29.96
CA TRP A 94 30.52 -2.49 29.75
C TRP A 94 29.92 -2.71 28.36
N ILE A 95 30.54 -3.54 27.53
CA ILE A 95 30.06 -3.87 26.18
C ILE A 95 28.87 -4.83 26.28
N ALA A 96 27.82 -4.56 25.50
CA ALA A 96 26.56 -5.31 25.51
C ALA A 96 26.59 -6.59 24.64
N GLY A 97 25.57 -7.44 24.75
CA GLY A 97 25.39 -8.64 23.93
C GLY A 97 25.96 -9.92 24.54
N PHE A 98 27.29 -10.07 24.59
CA PHE A 98 27.95 -11.36 24.85
C PHE A 98 28.22 -11.73 26.32
N GLY A 99 27.57 -11.06 27.28
CA GLY A 99 27.60 -11.43 28.70
C GLY A 99 28.18 -10.34 29.61
N ASN A 100 28.12 -10.59 30.93
CA ASN A 100 28.60 -9.62 31.92
C ASN A 100 30.13 -9.60 31.98
N ARG A 101 30.70 -8.50 32.48
CA ARG A 101 32.14 -8.24 32.69
C ARG A 101 32.98 -7.97 31.44
N VAL A 102 32.37 -7.70 30.29
CA VAL A 102 33.12 -7.28 29.10
C VAL A 102 33.41 -5.79 29.20
N ALA A 103 34.58 -5.41 29.71
CA ALA A 103 34.97 -4.01 29.87
C ALA A 103 35.72 -3.52 28.62
N ALA A 104 35.31 -2.38 28.07
CA ALA A 104 35.98 -1.76 26.92
C ALA A 104 37.44 -1.40 27.25
N GLN A 105 38.35 -1.67 26.32
CA GLN A 105 39.77 -1.31 26.36
C GLN A 105 40.13 -0.13 25.43
N GLY A 106 39.22 0.26 24.54
CA GLY A 106 39.44 1.33 23.59
C GLY A 106 38.32 1.42 22.57
N VAL A 107 38.58 2.19 21.51
CA VAL A 107 37.68 2.41 20.38
C VAL A 107 38.41 2.03 19.10
N HIS A 108 37.79 1.20 18.26
CA HIS A 108 38.28 0.89 16.91
C HIS A 108 37.74 1.90 15.90
N ASP A 109 36.42 2.11 15.90
CA ASP A 109 35.72 3.09 15.08
C ASP A 109 34.60 3.78 15.87
N ASP A 110 34.19 4.96 15.40
CA ASP A 110 33.16 5.75 16.06
C ASP A 110 31.79 5.07 16.01
N LEU A 111 31.04 5.23 17.10
CA LEU A 111 29.61 4.99 17.16
C LEU A 111 28.87 6.26 16.72
N TRP A 112 27.74 6.11 16.03
CA TRP A 112 27.02 7.24 15.45
C TRP A 112 25.54 7.30 15.85
N ALA A 113 25.01 8.52 15.93
CA ALA A 113 23.61 8.84 15.68
C ALA A 113 23.53 9.47 14.28
N ARG A 114 22.92 8.75 13.33
CA ARG A 114 22.79 9.19 11.94
C ARG A 114 21.33 9.44 11.61
N THR A 115 21.03 10.62 11.10
CA THR A 115 19.66 11.09 10.93
C THR A 115 19.36 11.43 9.49
N MET A 116 18.16 11.05 9.07
CA MET A 116 17.49 11.49 7.86
C MET A 116 16.21 12.21 8.27
N VAL A 117 15.98 13.41 7.73
CA VAL A 117 14.73 14.16 7.85
C VAL A 117 14.15 14.31 6.46
N LEU A 118 12.87 13.94 6.31
CA LEU A 118 12.08 14.10 5.08
C LEU A 118 10.91 15.05 5.37
N ASP A 119 10.63 15.95 4.43
CA ASP A 119 9.64 17.02 4.60
C ASP A 119 8.86 17.25 3.31
N ASP A 120 7.54 17.06 3.36
CA ASP A 120 6.61 17.30 2.22
C ASP A 120 5.93 18.68 2.27
N GLY A 121 6.35 19.55 3.19
CA GLY A 121 5.76 20.86 3.46
C GLY A 121 4.65 20.85 4.51
N ASN A 122 4.01 19.70 4.75
CA ASN A 122 2.97 19.50 5.76
C ASN A 122 3.42 18.57 6.90
N THR A 123 4.27 17.59 6.57
CA THR A 123 4.72 16.50 7.41
C THR A 123 6.23 16.44 7.38
N ARG A 124 6.85 16.46 8.57
CA ARG A 124 8.30 16.27 8.72
C ARG A 124 8.58 14.98 9.51
N LEU A 125 9.07 13.98 8.79
CA LEU A 125 9.41 12.66 9.33
C LEU A 125 10.92 12.54 9.54
N ALA A 126 11.35 12.25 10.76
CA ALA A 126 12.75 11.97 11.07
C ALA A 126 12.97 10.48 11.34
N VAL A 127 14.05 9.91 10.81
CA VAL A 127 14.54 8.57 11.14
C VAL A 127 15.98 8.68 11.63
N VAL A 128 16.26 8.13 12.80
CA VAL A 128 17.60 8.10 13.41
C VAL A 128 18.05 6.66 13.61
N ALA A 129 19.17 6.30 13.00
CA ALA A 129 19.89 5.06 13.28
C ALA A 129 20.97 5.33 14.34
N VAL A 130 20.94 4.58 15.43
CA VAL A 130 21.85 4.74 16.58
C VAL A 130 22.68 3.47 16.75
N ASP A 131 24.01 3.62 16.83
CA ASP A 131 24.96 2.50 17.02
C ASP A 131 24.97 2.03 18.48
N VAL A 132 23.93 1.31 18.87
CA VAL A 132 23.73 0.68 20.19
C VAL A 132 23.00 -0.65 20.03
N ILE A 133 23.01 -1.47 21.09
CA ILE A 133 22.29 -2.74 21.09
C ILE A 133 20.76 -2.55 21.07
N GLY A 134 20.24 -1.51 21.71
CA GLY A 134 18.80 -1.30 21.80
C GLY A 134 18.45 -0.14 22.72
N MET A 135 17.21 0.34 22.63
CA MET A 135 16.71 1.45 23.43
C MET A 135 15.30 1.16 23.94
N PHE A 136 15.06 1.35 25.24
CA PHE A 136 13.70 1.28 25.75
C PHE A 136 12.89 2.54 25.42
N HIS A 137 11.59 2.34 25.17
CA HIS A 137 10.64 3.38 24.81
C HIS A 137 10.67 4.66 25.69
N PRO A 138 10.87 4.61 27.03
CA PRO A 138 10.98 5.84 27.83
C PRO A 138 12.10 6.77 27.38
N MET A 139 13.25 6.22 26.97
CA MET A 139 14.37 7.02 26.45
C MET A 139 14.01 7.67 25.10
N VAL A 140 13.23 6.99 24.27
CA VAL A 140 12.71 7.55 23.00
C VAL A 140 11.78 8.72 23.28
N ILE A 141 10.90 8.60 24.29
CA ILE A 141 10.02 9.70 24.69
C ILE A 141 10.82 10.88 25.28
N ASP A 142 11.83 10.61 26.11
CA ASP A 142 12.74 11.65 26.63
C ASP A 142 13.37 12.46 25.48
N ILE A 143 13.92 11.77 24.47
CA ILE A 143 14.53 12.40 23.30
C ILE A 143 13.52 13.27 22.54
N ARG A 144 12.32 12.74 22.27
CA ARG A 144 11.26 13.49 21.59
C ARG A 144 10.86 14.75 22.35
N LYS A 145 10.82 14.69 23.70
CA LYS A 145 10.54 15.87 24.56
C LYS A 145 11.67 16.89 24.59
N MET A 146 12.90 16.48 24.27
CA MET A 146 14.06 17.36 24.23
C MET A 146 14.22 18.07 22.87
N LEU A 147 13.48 17.66 21.84
CA LEU A 147 13.51 18.33 20.54
C LEU A 147 12.96 19.76 20.66
N PRO A 148 13.61 20.74 20.01
CA PRO A 148 13.08 22.10 19.92
C PRO A 148 11.82 22.13 19.05
N GLU A 149 10.83 22.95 19.42
CA GLU A 149 9.55 23.05 18.71
C GLU A 149 9.75 23.55 17.26
N GLU A 150 10.73 24.44 17.06
CA GLU A 150 11.12 24.97 15.75
C GLU A 150 11.72 23.91 14.81
N ALA A 151 12.18 22.76 15.31
CA ALA A 151 12.59 21.64 14.46
C ALA A 151 11.39 21.06 13.70
N GLY A 152 10.15 21.33 14.13
CA GLY A 152 8.92 21.02 13.39
C GLY A 152 8.72 19.53 13.10
N ILE A 153 9.35 18.64 13.86
CA ILE A 153 9.28 17.19 13.63
C ILE A 153 7.87 16.69 13.97
N THR A 154 7.15 16.20 12.96
CA THR A 154 5.83 15.60 13.13
C THR A 154 5.93 14.24 13.82
N TYR A 155 6.91 13.43 13.41
CA TYR A 155 7.16 12.13 13.99
C TYR A 155 8.65 11.75 13.86
N LEU A 156 9.21 11.17 14.92
CA LEU A 156 10.62 10.77 15.00
C LEU A 156 10.70 9.27 15.26
N VAL A 157 11.23 8.50 14.30
CA VAL A 157 11.61 7.10 14.49
C VAL A 157 13.06 7.03 14.99
N ILE A 158 13.29 6.29 16.07
CA ILE A 158 14.65 5.98 16.55
C ILE A 158 14.83 4.47 16.47
N THR A 159 15.82 4.01 15.70
CA THR A 159 16.14 2.59 15.53
C THR A 159 17.59 2.34 15.92
N SER A 160 17.85 1.16 16.47
CA SER A 160 19.19 0.72 16.86
C SER A 160 19.79 -0.16 15.77
N THR A 161 21.08 -0.02 15.47
CA THR A 161 21.77 -0.94 14.54
C THR A 161 21.93 -2.33 15.12
N HIS A 162 21.77 -2.47 16.44
CA HIS A 162 21.95 -3.70 17.21
C HIS A 162 23.41 -4.12 17.40
N THR A 163 24.37 -3.20 17.26
CA THR A 163 25.78 -3.57 17.47
C THR A 163 26.01 -4.16 18.87
N HIS A 164 26.67 -5.31 18.91
CA HIS A 164 27.10 -5.99 20.15
C HIS A 164 28.47 -5.50 20.64
N GLU A 165 29.00 -4.44 20.03
CA GLU A 165 30.32 -3.88 20.34
C GLU A 165 30.21 -2.43 20.89
N ALA A 166 29.02 -2.04 21.35
CA ALA A 166 28.73 -0.76 21.99
C ALA A 166 28.48 -0.90 23.51
N PRO A 167 28.68 0.17 24.29
CA PRO A 167 28.33 0.16 25.70
C PRO A 167 26.85 -0.17 25.98
N ASP A 168 26.59 -0.81 27.11
CA ASP A 168 25.26 -1.23 27.54
C ASP A 168 24.32 -0.05 27.78
N LEU A 169 23.19 -0.06 27.07
CA LEU A 169 22.11 0.91 27.20
C LEU A 169 20.81 0.31 27.77
N LEU A 170 20.74 -1.03 27.86
CA LEU A 170 19.57 -1.77 28.37
C LEU A 170 19.73 -2.18 29.83
N GLY A 171 20.97 -2.32 30.31
CA GLY A 171 21.33 -2.64 31.68
C GLY A 171 21.56 -4.11 31.96
N LEU A 172 21.59 -4.97 30.95
CA LEU A 172 21.70 -6.42 31.10
C LEU A 172 23.15 -6.92 31.22
N TRP A 173 24.13 -6.08 30.87
CA TRP A 173 25.54 -6.46 30.72
C TRP A 173 26.45 -5.54 31.53
N GLY A 174 26.53 -5.75 32.84
CA GLY A 174 27.40 -5.00 33.75
C GLY A 174 28.47 -5.87 34.41
N GLU A 175 28.90 -5.48 35.61
CA GLU A 175 29.88 -6.22 36.42
C GLU A 175 29.36 -7.61 36.87
N SER A 176 28.04 -7.77 36.94
CA SER A 176 27.37 -9.02 37.31
C SER A 176 25.91 -8.99 36.86
N PRO A 177 25.23 -10.15 36.78
CA PRO A 177 23.79 -10.22 36.47
C PRO A 177 22.86 -9.46 37.42
N PHE A 178 23.38 -8.91 38.53
CA PHE A 178 22.62 -8.14 39.51
C PHE A 178 22.94 -6.63 39.50
N LYS A 179 23.80 -6.17 38.60
CA LYS A 179 24.25 -4.77 38.52
C LYS A 179 24.18 -4.32 37.07
N SER A 180 23.45 -3.23 36.84
CA SER A 180 23.28 -2.64 35.50
C SER A 180 24.63 -2.25 34.88
N GLY A 181 24.78 -2.49 33.58
CA GLY A 181 25.92 -2.01 32.79
C GLY A 181 25.78 -0.57 32.31
N VAL A 182 24.59 0.03 32.44
CA VAL A 182 24.33 1.39 31.94
C VAL A 182 25.14 2.43 32.69
N ASP A 183 25.98 3.14 31.94
CA ASP A 183 26.55 4.41 32.39
C ASP A 183 25.51 5.55 32.23
N LYS A 184 25.26 6.26 33.33
CA LYS A 184 24.20 7.28 33.37
C LYS A 184 24.60 8.56 32.63
N GLU A 185 25.88 8.92 32.65
CA GLU A 185 26.36 10.14 32.00
C GLU A 185 26.37 9.95 30.49
N TRP A 186 26.83 8.79 30.01
CA TRP A 186 26.78 8.42 28.61
C TRP A 186 25.35 8.27 28.08
N LYS A 187 24.42 7.70 28.88
CA LYS A 187 23.00 7.66 28.50
C LYS A 187 22.43 9.06 28.24
N GLU A 188 22.68 10.03 29.12
CA GLU A 188 22.22 11.41 28.95
C GLU A 188 22.97 12.13 27.82
N TYR A 189 24.24 11.79 27.60
CA TYR A 189 25.01 12.27 26.45
C TYR A 189 24.38 11.80 25.12
N ILE A 190 24.07 10.51 24.97
CA ILE A 190 23.40 9.97 23.76
C ILE A 190 22.11 10.73 23.47
N LYS A 191 21.25 10.94 24.49
CA LYS A 191 19.99 11.67 24.28
C LYS A 191 20.22 13.02 23.63
N LYS A 192 21.22 13.78 24.12
CA LYS A 192 21.60 15.09 23.57
C LYS A 192 22.17 14.98 22.17
N ARG A 193 22.98 13.96 21.89
CA ARG A 193 23.60 13.75 20.57
C ARG A 193 22.58 13.31 19.51
N VAL A 194 21.58 12.53 19.88
CA VAL A 194 20.44 12.21 18.99
C VAL A 194 19.59 13.45 18.71
N VAL A 195 19.31 14.28 19.72
CA VAL A 195 18.64 15.57 19.49
C VAL A 195 19.45 16.45 18.55
N GLN A 196 20.77 16.54 18.78
CA GLN A 196 21.67 17.30 17.93
C GLN A 196 21.67 16.80 16.49
N SER A 197 21.73 15.48 16.27
CA SER A 197 21.72 14.91 14.91
C SER A 197 20.41 15.21 14.17
N VAL A 198 19.27 15.21 14.87
CA VAL A 198 17.98 15.62 14.29
C VAL A 198 17.98 17.10 13.91
N VAL A 199 18.44 17.98 14.81
CA VAL A 199 18.49 19.42 14.53
C VAL A 199 19.43 19.74 13.37
N GLU A 200 20.62 19.15 13.34
CA GLU A 200 21.57 19.33 12.23
C GLU A 200 21.00 18.83 10.89
N ALA A 201 20.26 17.72 10.89
CA ALA A 201 19.58 17.24 9.69
C ALA A 201 18.45 18.18 9.24
N VAL A 202 17.71 18.80 10.17
CA VAL A 202 16.71 19.84 9.84
C VAL A 202 17.38 21.07 9.22
N ASP A 203 18.48 21.54 9.79
CA ASP A 203 19.23 22.69 9.28
C ASP A 203 19.83 22.42 7.88
N ALA A 204 20.09 21.15 7.58
CA ALA A 204 20.60 20.67 6.30
C ALA A 204 19.52 20.39 5.24
N LEU A 205 18.23 20.65 5.50
CA LEU A 205 17.16 20.39 4.54
C LEU A 205 17.38 21.12 3.19
N ARG A 206 17.29 20.37 2.09
CA ARG A 206 17.35 20.85 0.70
C ARG A 206 16.23 20.22 -0.13
N PRO A 207 15.77 20.86 -1.23
CA PRO A 207 14.91 20.20 -2.22
C PRO A 207 15.54 18.87 -2.68
N ALA A 208 14.75 17.82 -2.80
CA ALA A 208 15.26 16.46 -3.00
C ALA A 208 14.40 15.59 -3.90
N HIS A 209 15.07 14.71 -4.66
CA HIS A 209 14.49 13.58 -5.37
C HIS A 209 14.93 12.27 -4.71
N PHE A 210 14.19 11.18 -4.96
CA PHE A 210 14.50 9.85 -4.46
C PHE A 210 14.88 8.91 -5.59
N ARG A 211 15.78 7.98 -5.29
CA ARG A 211 16.11 6.83 -6.12
C ARG A 211 15.97 5.58 -5.27
N PHE A 212 14.99 4.75 -5.60
CA PHE A 212 14.72 3.49 -4.90
C PHE A 212 15.32 2.33 -5.67
N SER A 213 16.01 1.43 -4.98
CA SER A 213 16.55 0.21 -5.57
C SER A 213 16.56 -0.92 -4.55
N GLN A 214 16.56 -2.17 -5.02
CA GLN A 214 16.60 -3.33 -4.14
C GLN A 214 17.28 -4.54 -4.79
N ASN A 215 17.94 -5.34 -3.97
CA ASN A 215 18.47 -6.64 -4.30
C ASN A 215 17.95 -7.67 -3.30
N LEU A 216 17.03 -8.52 -3.74
CA LEU A 216 16.28 -9.40 -2.84
C LEU A 216 16.96 -10.73 -2.56
N THR A 217 18.15 -11.00 -3.13
CA THR A 217 18.76 -12.34 -3.07
C THR A 217 20.22 -12.34 -2.64
N GLU A 218 21.01 -11.33 -3.05
CA GLU A 218 22.45 -11.34 -2.84
C GLU A 218 22.88 -10.96 -1.42
N GLY A 219 21.99 -10.38 -0.60
CA GLY A 219 22.30 -10.12 0.81
C GLY A 219 22.54 -11.40 1.63
N MET A 220 22.05 -12.55 1.16
CA MET A 220 22.22 -13.83 1.84
C MET A 220 23.69 -14.29 1.96
N VAL A 221 24.60 -13.79 1.12
CA VAL A 221 26.00 -14.28 1.03
C VAL A 221 26.82 -14.09 2.31
N THR A 222 26.41 -13.19 3.20
CA THR A 222 27.07 -12.95 4.50
C THR A 222 26.16 -13.25 5.69
N LEU A 223 25.05 -13.95 5.46
CA LEU A 223 23.97 -14.11 6.41
C LEU A 223 23.76 -15.58 6.78
N LYS A 224 23.56 -15.85 8.07
CA LYS A 224 23.15 -17.16 8.57
C LYS A 224 21.98 -17.03 9.53
N ASP A 225 20.98 -17.87 9.33
CA ASP A 225 19.90 -18.12 10.27
C ASP A 225 20.27 -19.34 11.12
N THR A 226 20.05 -19.27 12.43
CA THR A 226 20.36 -20.36 13.37
C THR A 226 19.11 -20.92 14.07
N ARG A 227 17.92 -20.57 13.58
CA ARG A 227 16.62 -21.00 14.10
C ARG A 227 15.75 -21.58 12.98
N GLU A 228 15.28 -22.81 13.14
CA GLU A 228 14.20 -23.34 12.30
C GLU A 228 12.87 -22.56 12.47
N PRO A 229 11.85 -22.72 11.59
CA PRO A 229 12.07 -22.92 10.17
C PRO A 229 12.98 -21.81 9.65
N TYR A 230 13.93 -22.17 8.79
CA TYR A 230 14.90 -21.21 8.26
C TYR A 230 14.19 -20.26 7.28
N VAL A 231 13.99 -19.02 7.70
CA VAL A 231 13.35 -17.97 6.91
C VAL A 231 14.20 -16.72 7.01
N PHE A 232 14.53 -16.14 5.87
CA PHE A 232 15.46 -15.03 5.80
C PHE A 232 14.72 -13.70 5.56
N ASP A 233 15.32 -12.62 6.05
CA ASP A 233 15.08 -11.25 5.61
C ASP A 233 16.35 -10.69 4.92
N GLU A 234 16.74 -11.36 3.85
CA GLU A 234 17.98 -11.20 3.12
C GLU A 234 18.02 -10.00 2.16
N GLY A 235 16.86 -9.39 1.88
CA GLY A 235 16.75 -8.34 0.87
C GLY A 235 17.42 -7.04 1.28
N LEU A 236 18.37 -6.58 0.46
CA LEU A 236 18.98 -5.26 0.53
C LEU A 236 18.04 -4.24 -0.12
N ARG A 237 17.62 -3.22 0.62
CA ARG A 237 16.76 -2.14 0.10
C ARG A 237 17.41 -0.79 0.35
N MET A 238 17.43 0.03 -0.70
CA MET A 238 18.08 1.33 -0.69
C MET A 238 17.12 2.42 -1.13
N MET A 239 17.13 3.51 -0.38
CA MET A 239 16.55 4.78 -0.77
C MET A 239 17.67 5.82 -0.77
N GLN A 240 18.17 6.14 -1.96
CA GLN A 240 19.11 7.23 -2.16
C GLN A 240 18.32 8.52 -2.33
N VAL A 241 18.79 9.58 -1.69
CA VAL A 241 18.18 10.90 -1.74
C VAL A 241 19.18 11.86 -2.35
N THR A 242 18.81 12.47 -3.46
CA THR A 242 19.65 13.39 -4.22
C THR A 242 19.08 14.79 -4.15
N ASP A 243 19.95 15.78 -4.06
CA ASP A 243 19.58 17.19 -4.17
C ASP A 243 18.92 17.44 -5.53
N ALA A 244 17.75 18.07 -5.54
CA ALA A 244 16.95 18.23 -6.76
C ALA A 244 17.58 19.22 -7.76
N GLU A 245 18.50 20.09 -7.32
CA GLU A 245 19.14 21.11 -8.15
C GLU A 245 20.48 20.63 -8.71
N THR A 246 21.25 19.90 -7.91
CA THR A 246 22.64 19.50 -8.23
C THR A 246 22.80 18.01 -8.55
N SER A 247 21.77 17.20 -8.29
CA SER A 247 21.79 15.74 -8.37
C SER A 247 22.84 15.06 -7.48
N GLN A 248 23.49 15.79 -6.57
CA GLN A 248 24.43 15.22 -5.60
C GLN A 248 23.67 14.45 -4.52
N THR A 249 24.22 13.32 -4.06
CA THR A 249 23.61 12.56 -2.96
C THR A 249 23.67 13.36 -1.66
N LEU A 250 22.50 13.58 -1.06
CA LEU A 250 22.36 14.12 0.30
C LEU A 250 22.58 12.99 1.33
N GLY A 251 22.01 11.81 1.06
CA GLY A 251 22.22 10.62 1.86
C GLY A 251 21.52 9.39 1.30
N THR A 252 21.81 8.25 1.92
CA THR A 252 21.26 6.94 1.51
C THR A 252 20.77 6.18 2.74
N LEU A 253 19.51 5.76 2.73
CA LEU A 253 18.97 4.80 3.71
C LEU A 253 19.14 3.37 3.17
N ILE A 254 19.73 2.49 3.97
CA ILE A 254 20.03 1.09 3.66
C ILE A 254 19.37 0.20 4.70
N GLN A 255 18.48 -0.68 4.27
CA GLN A 255 17.83 -1.66 5.13
C GLN A 255 18.30 -3.07 4.80
N TRP A 256 18.78 -3.79 5.83
CA TRP A 256 19.14 -5.20 5.74
C TRP A 256 19.16 -5.84 7.13
N ALA A 257 18.65 -7.06 7.27
CA ALA A 257 18.53 -7.74 8.55
C ALA A 257 19.79 -8.56 8.89
N ASN A 258 20.53 -8.13 9.91
CA ASN A 258 21.69 -8.84 10.44
C ASN A 258 22.05 -8.30 11.83
N HIS A 259 22.35 -9.17 12.80
CA HIS A 259 22.99 -8.77 14.05
C HIS A 259 24.45 -8.39 13.78
N PRO A 260 24.88 -7.15 14.04
CA PRO A 260 26.29 -6.77 13.99
C PRO A 260 27.07 -7.42 15.15
N GLU A 261 27.47 -8.67 14.89
CA GLU A 261 28.10 -9.62 15.82
C GLU A 261 29.36 -10.27 15.23
N THR A 262 29.86 -9.78 14.11
CA THR A 262 30.94 -10.44 13.36
C THR A 262 32.25 -10.48 14.13
N LEU A 263 32.50 -9.50 15.01
CA LEU A 263 33.64 -9.46 15.95
C LEU A 263 33.50 -10.43 17.15
N TRP A 264 32.27 -10.82 17.47
CA TRP A 264 31.92 -11.82 18.48
C TRP A 264 32.44 -11.55 19.91
N SER A 265 32.18 -12.51 20.81
CA SER A 265 32.28 -12.37 22.27
C SER A 265 33.65 -12.07 22.91
N LYS A 266 34.72 -11.96 22.12
CA LYS A 266 36.10 -11.72 22.60
C LYS A 266 36.64 -10.34 22.27
N ASN A 267 35.92 -9.55 21.48
CA ASN A 267 36.32 -8.19 21.20
C ASN A 267 36.20 -7.32 22.47
N LEU A 268 37.15 -6.39 22.62
CA LEU A 268 37.23 -5.46 23.74
C LEU A 268 37.26 -3.99 23.27
N LEU A 269 37.16 -3.74 21.96
CA LEU A 269 37.18 -2.39 21.39
C LEU A 269 35.77 -1.97 20.98
N ILE A 270 35.38 -0.75 21.31
CA ILE A 270 34.11 -0.19 20.85
C ILE A 270 34.12 -0.08 19.32
N SER A 271 33.05 -0.55 18.68
CA SER A 271 32.91 -0.57 17.22
C SER A 271 31.45 -0.54 16.79
N SER A 272 31.17 0.04 15.63
CA SER A 272 29.88 -0.13 14.96
C SER A 272 29.75 -1.48 14.25
N ASP A 273 30.79 -2.32 14.26
CA ASP A 273 30.93 -3.58 13.51
C ASP A 273 30.85 -3.35 11.96
N PHE A 274 30.39 -4.31 11.16
CA PHE A 274 30.28 -4.18 9.70
C PHE A 274 29.48 -2.93 9.23
N PRO A 275 28.48 -2.39 9.95
CA PRO A 275 27.87 -1.10 9.62
C PRO A 275 28.87 0.03 9.40
N HIS A 276 30.02 0.05 10.08
CA HIS A 276 31.09 1.03 9.82
C HIS A 276 31.55 0.95 8.36
N TYR A 277 32.04 -0.21 7.94
CA TYR A 277 32.61 -0.42 6.61
C TYR A 277 31.57 -0.37 5.50
N LEU A 278 30.33 -0.80 5.77
CA LEU A 278 29.21 -0.64 4.85
C LEU A 278 28.94 0.83 4.53
N ARG A 279 28.94 1.68 5.56
CA ARG A 279 28.71 3.13 5.41
C ARG A 279 29.89 3.78 4.68
N GLU A 280 31.13 3.44 5.05
CA GLU A 280 32.32 3.91 4.34
C GLU A 280 32.30 3.53 2.85
N ALA A 281 31.93 2.30 2.53
CA ALA A 281 31.80 1.82 1.15
C ALA A 281 30.79 2.65 0.35
N VAL A 282 29.61 2.93 0.92
CA VAL A 282 28.56 3.69 0.23
C VAL A 282 28.90 5.18 0.12
N GLU A 283 29.47 5.77 1.17
CA GLU A 283 29.79 7.21 1.21
C GLU A 283 31.04 7.55 0.39
N LYS A 284 32.11 6.76 0.53
CA LYS A 284 33.45 7.09 -0.01
C LYS A 284 33.93 6.14 -1.11
N GLY A 285 33.23 5.02 -1.31
CA GLY A 285 33.59 3.99 -2.26
C GLY A 285 34.37 2.84 -1.66
N VAL A 286 34.56 1.80 -2.46
CA VAL A 286 35.24 0.56 -2.06
C VAL A 286 36.67 0.57 -2.58
N TYR A 287 37.63 0.33 -1.69
CA TYR A 287 39.06 0.41 -1.98
C TYR A 287 39.76 -0.94 -1.90
N HIS A 288 40.75 -1.14 -2.78
CA HIS A 288 41.72 -2.22 -2.67
C HIS A 288 43.13 -1.63 -2.50
N GLY A 289 43.60 -1.61 -1.24
CA GLY A 289 44.78 -0.83 -0.87
C GLY A 289 44.49 0.66 -1.06
N ASP A 290 45.38 1.37 -1.75
CA ASP A 290 45.19 2.80 -2.06
C ASP A 290 44.38 3.04 -3.35
N SER A 291 43.94 1.98 -4.02
CA SER A 291 43.23 2.07 -5.31
C SER A 291 41.71 1.99 -5.11
N LEU A 292 40.99 2.99 -5.60
CA LEU A 292 39.53 3.01 -5.64
C LEU A 292 39.03 2.01 -6.69
N VAL A 293 38.20 1.06 -6.28
CA VAL A 293 37.66 0.01 -7.18
C VAL A 293 36.25 0.38 -7.66
N ARG A 294 35.44 0.96 -6.79
CA ARG A 294 34.11 1.45 -7.12
C ARG A 294 33.83 2.73 -6.34
N GLU A 295 33.43 3.77 -7.06
CA GLU A 295 33.07 5.05 -6.47
C GLU A 295 31.86 4.91 -5.55
N GLY A 296 31.92 5.59 -4.40
CA GLY A 296 30.78 5.77 -3.53
C GLY A 296 29.83 6.82 -4.10
N VAL A 297 28.61 6.89 -3.55
CA VAL A 297 27.61 7.86 -3.98
C VAL A 297 27.67 9.18 -3.20
N GLY A 298 28.47 9.26 -2.13
CA GLY A 298 28.53 10.43 -1.25
C GLY A 298 27.32 10.55 -0.32
N GLY A 299 27.20 11.70 0.35
CA GLY A 299 26.17 11.96 1.35
C GLY A 299 26.36 11.18 2.66
N VAL A 300 25.34 11.16 3.51
CA VAL A 300 25.34 10.38 4.76
C VAL A 300 24.62 9.04 4.54
N ALA A 301 25.27 7.92 4.83
CA ALA A 301 24.65 6.60 4.79
C ALA A 301 24.08 6.20 6.17
N LEU A 302 22.79 5.83 6.18
CA LEU A 302 22.08 5.28 7.32
C LEU A 302 21.87 3.78 7.10
N TYR A 303 22.43 2.96 7.98
CA TYR A 303 22.11 1.54 8.06
C TYR A 303 21.00 1.33 9.10
N VAL A 304 19.92 0.66 8.73
CA VAL A 304 18.84 0.25 9.63
C VAL A 304 18.59 -1.25 9.54
N ASN A 305 18.28 -1.84 10.68
CA ASN A 305 18.12 -3.29 10.77
C ASN A 305 16.73 -3.74 10.30
N GLY A 306 16.60 -5.02 9.94
CA GLY A 306 15.33 -5.66 9.53
C GLY A 306 14.77 -6.65 10.57
N ALA A 307 14.10 -7.70 10.11
CA ALA A 307 13.53 -8.74 10.97
C ALA A 307 14.59 -9.78 11.39
N LEU A 308 15.43 -9.42 12.34
CA LEU A 308 16.61 -10.20 12.77
C LEU A 308 16.34 -11.34 13.76
N GLY A 309 15.10 -11.52 14.24
CA GLY A 309 14.74 -12.41 15.35
C GLY A 309 15.04 -13.90 15.14
N GLY A 310 15.32 -14.35 13.91
CA GLY A 310 15.85 -15.69 13.61
C GLY A 310 17.30 -15.92 14.08
N LEU A 311 17.87 -14.98 14.86
CA LEU A 311 19.32 -14.90 15.12
C LEU A 311 20.09 -14.81 13.79
N MET A 312 19.58 -13.94 12.92
CA MET A 312 20.17 -13.63 11.64
C MET A 312 21.47 -12.89 11.87
N THR A 313 22.61 -13.52 11.62
CA THR A 313 23.93 -13.00 11.99
C THR A 313 25.00 -13.49 11.03
N THR A 314 26.11 -12.78 10.97
CA THR A 314 27.34 -13.29 10.34
C THR A 314 28.10 -14.10 11.39
N HIS A 315 27.63 -15.33 11.59
CA HIS A 315 28.09 -16.18 12.69
C HIS A 315 29.62 -16.34 12.72
N ALA A 316 30.20 -16.45 13.92
CA ALA A 316 31.66 -16.58 14.10
C ALA A 316 32.30 -17.71 13.28
N SER A 317 31.55 -18.78 12.98
CA SER A 317 32.03 -19.91 12.16
C SER A 317 31.80 -19.75 10.65
N MET A 318 31.21 -18.64 10.19
CA MET A 318 30.90 -18.41 8.77
C MET A 318 32.13 -17.87 8.06
N GLU A 319 32.40 -18.38 6.86
CA GLU A 319 33.46 -17.90 5.99
C GLU A 319 33.01 -16.62 5.28
N ILE A 320 33.87 -15.60 5.26
CA ILE A 320 33.67 -14.38 4.48
C ILE A 320 34.85 -14.23 3.53
N HIS A 321 34.54 -14.26 2.23
CA HIS A 321 35.53 -14.07 1.18
C HIS A 321 35.81 -12.57 1.02
N ASP A 322 37.08 -12.19 0.98
CA ASP A 322 37.45 -10.84 0.58
C ASP A 322 37.10 -10.65 -0.92
N PRO A 323 36.37 -9.60 -1.29
CA PRO A 323 35.93 -9.42 -2.68
C PRO A 323 37.08 -9.14 -3.66
N PHE A 324 38.29 -8.80 -3.17
CA PHE A 324 39.44 -8.45 -4.01
C PHE A 324 40.69 -9.29 -3.74
N ARG A 325 40.76 -9.95 -2.59
CA ARG A 325 41.90 -10.79 -2.20
C ARG A 325 41.51 -12.26 -2.27
N ASP A 326 42.45 -13.11 -2.63
CA ASP A 326 42.31 -14.57 -2.48
C ASP A 326 42.48 -14.97 -1.00
N THR A 327 41.63 -14.42 -0.14
CA THR A 327 41.68 -14.57 1.31
C THR A 327 40.27 -14.78 1.84
N VAL A 328 40.13 -15.78 2.70
CA VAL A 328 38.87 -16.14 3.35
C VAL A 328 39.05 -15.96 4.84
N TYR A 329 38.21 -15.11 5.45
CA TYR A 329 38.23 -14.86 6.88
C TYR A 329 37.18 -15.73 7.58
N VAL A 330 37.65 -16.57 8.49
CA VAL A 330 36.78 -17.42 9.34
C VAL A 330 36.72 -16.83 10.74
N GLU A 331 37.88 -16.60 11.37
CA GLU A 331 37.94 -16.09 12.74
C GLU A 331 37.45 -14.63 12.83
N PRO A 332 36.71 -14.28 13.90
CA PRO A 332 36.32 -12.90 14.18
C PRO A 332 37.53 -11.96 14.18
N SER A 333 37.46 -10.91 13.36
CA SER A 333 38.55 -9.94 13.18
C SER A 333 38.06 -8.67 12.48
N PHE A 334 38.81 -7.58 12.62
CA PHE A 334 38.52 -6.32 11.91
C PHE A 334 38.58 -6.48 10.39
N ASP A 335 39.45 -7.36 9.88
CA ASP A 335 39.49 -7.67 8.45
C ASP A 335 38.24 -8.41 7.98
N LYS A 336 37.64 -9.26 8.82
CA LYS A 336 36.39 -9.98 8.50
C LYS A 336 35.21 -9.02 8.36
N ILE A 337 35.03 -8.06 9.30
CA ILE A 337 33.97 -7.05 9.19
C ILE A 337 34.19 -6.10 8.01
N ARG A 338 35.44 -5.76 7.71
CA ARG A 338 35.76 -4.97 6.50
C ARG A 338 35.37 -5.75 5.25
N ALA A 339 35.77 -7.00 5.11
CA ALA A 339 35.42 -7.83 3.96
C ALA A 339 33.90 -7.99 3.79
N GLN A 340 33.17 -8.13 4.89
CA GLN A 340 31.71 -8.15 4.88
C GLN A 340 31.13 -6.81 4.39
N GLY A 341 31.56 -5.68 4.97
CA GLY A 341 31.11 -4.35 4.61
C GLY A 341 31.40 -3.99 3.14
N ASP A 342 32.61 -4.30 2.66
CA ASP A 342 33.02 -4.11 1.27
C ASP A 342 32.16 -4.95 0.31
N THR A 343 31.89 -6.23 0.66
CA THR A 343 31.07 -7.12 -0.16
C THR A 343 29.65 -6.58 -0.31
N LEU A 344 29.01 -6.18 0.79
CA LEU A 344 27.68 -5.59 0.78
C LEU A 344 27.68 -4.25 0.04
N GLY A 345 28.69 -3.40 0.27
CA GLY A 345 28.87 -2.13 -0.41
C GLY A 345 28.94 -2.27 -1.94
N LEU A 346 29.68 -3.24 -2.45
CA LEU A 346 29.75 -3.53 -3.88
C LEU A 346 28.39 -3.94 -4.47
N ILE A 347 27.64 -4.80 -3.78
CA ILE A 347 26.30 -5.23 -4.21
C ILE A 347 25.36 -4.03 -4.24
N ILE A 348 25.37 -3.20 -3.20
CA ILE A 348 24.52 -2.01 -3.07
C ILE A 348 24.83 -0.99 -4.16
N LEU A 349 26.10 -0.59 -4.31
CA LEU A 349 26.50 0.43 -5.28
C LEU A 349 26.18 -0.01 -6.71
N ARG A 350 26.41 -1.29 -7.05
CA ARG A 350 26.01 -1.86 -8.36
C ARG A 350 24.49 -1.81 -8.54
N THR A 351 23.73 -2.21 -7.53
CA THR A 351 22.26 -2.25 -7.60
C THR A 351 21.65 -0.84 -7.76
N MET A 352 22.20 0.16 -7.06
CA MET A 352 21.76 1.56 -7.16
C MET A 352 22.06 2.19 -8.53
N GLU A 353 23.11 1.72 -9.19
CA GLU A 353 23.49 2.14 -10.54
C GLU A 353 22.56 1.51 -11.60
N GLU A 354 22.32 0.21 -11.52
CA GLU A 354 21.65 -0.57 -12.59
C GLU A 354 20.12 -0.63 -12.47
N LYS A 355 19.56 -0.51 -11.25
CA LYS A 355 18.15 -0.88 -10.96
C LYS A 355 17.40 0.15 -10.12
N ALA A 356 17.73 1.44 -10.27
CA ALA A 356 17.07 2.51 -9.52
C ALA A 356 15.80 3.02 -10.23
N VAL A 357 14.74 3.23 -9.45
CA VAL A 357 13.53 3.96 -9.83
C VAL A 357 13.60 5.36 -9.25
N GLU A 358 13.61 6.37 -10.13
CA GLU A 358 13.63 7.79 -9.73
C GLU A 358 12.22 8.31 -9.42
N VAL A 359 12.12 9.14 -8.39
CA VAL A 359 10.88 9.76 -7.90
C VAL A 359 11.15 11.22 -7.61
N ARG A 360 10.53 12.10 -8.38
CA ARG A 360 10.73 13.55 -8.29
C ARG A 360 9.73 14.24 -7.38
N GLU A 361 8.52 13.71 -7.35
CA GLU A 361 7.43 14.19 -6.51
C GLU A 361 6.89 13.05 -5.66
N ALA A 362 6.69 13.33 -4.38
CA ALA A 362 6.14 12.37 -3.43
C ALA A 362 5.42 13.13 -2.30
N GLY A 363 4.78 12.38 -1.43
CA GLY A 363 4.23 12.90 -0.19
C GLY A 363 4.23 11.83 0.89
N ILE A 364 4.09 12.24 2.15
CA ILE A 364 4.19 11.34 3.30
C ILE A 364 2.80 10.95 3.79
N ASN A 365 2.42 9.69 3.57
CA ASN A 365 1.32 9.08 4.31
C ASN A 365 1.88 8.43 5.57
N LEU A 366 1.32 8.68 6.74
CA LEU A 366 1.81 8.15 8.02
C LEU A 366 0.67 7.63 8.88
N ARG A 367 0.86 6.46 9.47
CA ARG A 367 0.06 5.94 10.56
C ARG A 367 0.97 5.48 11.68
N ALA A 368 0.85 6.07 12.87
CA ALA A 368 1.66 5.73 14.04
C ALA A 368 0.78 5.59 15.28
N LYS A 369 1.07 4.60 16.13
CA LYS A 369 0.24 4.32 17.31
C LYS A 369 1.05 3.71 18.46
N THR A 370 0.77 4.18 19.68
CA THR A 370 1.20 3.51 20.91
C THR A 370 0.17 2.49 21.38
N PHE A 371 0.64 1.36 21.90
CA PHE A 371 -0.20 0.31 22.48
C PHE A 371 0.52 -0.42 23.62
N GLU A 372 -0.21 -1.26 24.36
CA GLU A 372 0.33 -1.97 25.51
C GLU A 372 0.46 -3.47 25.27
N LEU A 373 1.60 -4.05 25.63
CA LEU A 373 1.85 -5.49 25.59
C LEU A 373 1.99 -6.06 27.01
N PRO A 374 1.47 -7.27 27.28
CA PRO A 374 1.60 -7.91 28.57
C PRO A 374 3.03 -8.41 28.80
N LEU A 375 3.68 -7.97 29.88
CA LEU A 375 4.96 -8.50 30.30
C LEU A 375 4.76 -9.76 31.14
N LYS A 376 4.90 -10.96 30.55
CA LYS A 376 4.76 -12.26 31.23
C LYS A 376 6.09 -12.79 31.79
N ASN A 377 7.20 -12.38 31.21
CA ASN A 377 8.53 -12.84 31.59
C ASN A 377 8.89 -12.44 33.04
N LYS A 378 9.16 -13.44 33.89
CA LYS A 378 9.45 -13.24 35.32
C LYS A 378 10.82 -12.59 35.55
N LEU A 379 11.80 -12.89 34.70
CA LEU A 379 13.14 -12.33 34.81
C LEU A 379 13.14 -10.85 34.47
N PHE A 380 12.46 -10.46 33.38
CA PHE A 380 12.32 -9.04 33.02
C PHE A 380 11.58 -8.25 34.10
N ARG A 381 10.50 -8.82 34.68
CA ARG A 381 9.81 -8.21 35.83
C ARG A 381 10.73 -8.00 37.02
N LEU A 382 11.55 -9.01 37.35
CA LEU A 382 12.50 -8.92 38.45
C LEU A 382 13.59 -7.88 38.16
N ALA A 383 14.18 -7.90 36.96
CA ALA A 383 15.22 -6.97 36.54
C ALA A 383 14.74 -5.51 36.58
N ALA A 384 13.51 -5.25 36.12
CA ALA A 384 12.87 -3.94 36.26
C ALA A 384 12.64 -3.58 37.74
N ALA A 385 12.09 -4.50 38.55
CA ALA A 385 11.80 -4.26 39.97
C ALA A 385 13.05 -3.93 40.80
N ILE A 386 14.21 -4.50 40.47
CA ILE A 386 15.46 -4.22 41.19
C ILE A 386 16.33 -3.13 40.54
N GLY A 387 15.88 -2.56 39.41
CA GLY A 387 16.53 -1.41 38.76
C GLY A 387 17.75 -1.77 37.92
N ILE A 388 17.84 -3.03 37.45
CA ILE A 388 18.85 -3.46 36.47
C ILE A 388 18.47 -2.98 35.08
N MET A 389 17.22 -3.26 34.71
CA MET A 389 16.65 -2.91 33.43
C MET A 389 15.84 -1.62 33.58
N ASP A 390 16.15 -0.59 32.80
CA ASP A 390 15.48 0.70 32.88
C ASP A 390 14.13 0.73 32.12
N ALA A 391 13.38 -0.37 32.16
CA ALA A 391 12.06 -0.49 31.55
C ALA A 391 10.96 -0.10 32.55
N ASP A 392 10.08 0.82 32.16
CA ASP A 392 8.91 1.20 32.96
C ASP A 392 7.67 0.35 32.65
N MET A 393 6.61 0.55 33.44
CA MET A 393 5.32 -0.14 33.27
C MET A 393 4.15 0.84 33.36
N THR A 394 3.27 0.82 32.37
CA THR A 394 2.10 1.72 32.25
C THR A 394 0.85 1.20 32.94
N GLY A 395 0.92 -0.02 33.45
CA GLY A 395 -0.11 -0.67 34.25
C GLY A 395 0.44 -1.90 34.97
N TRP A 396 -0.43 -2.69 35.59
CA TRP A 396 0.01 -3.92 36.27
C TRP A 396 0.59 -4.92 35.26
N MET A 397 1.93 -5.02 35.22
CA MET A 397 2.69 -5.96 34.38
C MET A 397 2.45 -5.79 32.88
N LYS A 398 2.38 -4.54 32.41
CA LYS A 398 2.28 -4.17 30.99
C LYS A 398 3.39 -3.20 30.60
N LYS A 399 3.85 -3.28 29.36
CA LYS A 399 4.82 -2.37 28.76
C LYS A 399 4.13 -1.61 27.62
N ARG A 400 4.26 -0.28 27.59
CA ARG A 400 3.86 0.54 26.44
C ARG A 400 4.96 0.45 25.39
N THR A 401 4.56 0.20 24.16
CA THR A 401 5.42 0.21 22.99
C THR A 401 4.73 0.97 21.85
N GLU A 402 5.38 1.05 20.71
CA GLU A 402 4.94 1.87 19.59
C GLU A 402 5.34 1.24 18.27
N ALA A 403 4.51 1.47 17.25
CA ALA A 403 4.85 1.16 15.88
C ALA A 403 4.29 2.23 14.94
N ALA A 404 4.90 2.33 13.77
CA ALA A 404 4.46 3.17 12.67
C ALA A 404 4.63 2.48 11.33
N VAL A 405 3.76 2.86 10.40
CA VAL A 405 3.85 2.57 8.98
C VAL A 405 3.74 3.87 8.22
N TRP A 406 4.49 4.01 7.14
CA TRP A 406 4.38 5.16 6.25
C TRP A 406 4.67 4.77 4.81
N SER A 407 4.31 5.63 3.87
CA SER A 407 4.69 5.49 2.46
C SER A 407 5.16 6.81 1.88
N ILE A 408 6.08 6.69 0.92
CA ILE A 408 6.65 7.79 0.14
C ILE A 408 6.87 7.25 -1.28
N GLY A 409 6.10 7.75 -2.25
CA GLY A 409 6.14 7.28 -3.64
C GLY A 409 5.91 5.75 -3.74
N PRO A 410 6.82 4.97 -4.35
CA PRO A 410 6.67 3.53 -4.52
C PRO A 410 7.12 2.73 -3.30
N ALA A 411 7.54 3.39 -2.21
CA ALA A 411 8.09 2.75 -1.04
C ALA A 411 7.11 2.75 0.14
N GLY A 412 6.95 1.57 0.75
CA GLY A 412 6.23 1.37 1.99
C GLY A 412 7.19 0.99 3.11
N PHE A 413 6.95 1.51 4.30
CA PHE A 413 7.80 1.31 5.47
C PHE A 413 6.95 0.81 6.65
N ILE A 414 7.50 -0.16 7.38
CA ILE A 414 6.93 -0.66 8.63
C ILE A 414 8.02 -0.68 9.70
N THR A 415 7.68 -0.21 10.90
CA THR A 415 8.54 -0.30 12.07
C THR A 415 7.98 -1.30 13.06
N PHE A 416 8.87 -2.01 13.75
CA PHE A 416 8.48 -2.87 14.86
C PHE A 416 9.49 -2.78 16.00
N PRO A 417 9.02 -2.83 17.25
CA PRO A 417 9.88 -2.84 18.42
C PRO A 417 10.58 -4.19 18.55
N GLY A 418 11.79 -4.21 19.12
CA GLY A 418 12.53 -5.45 19.40
C GLY A 418 12.89 -6.28 18.17
N GLU A 419 13.09 -7.59 18.41
CA GLU A 419 13.67 -8.54 17.46
C GLU A 419 12.57 -9.41 16.84
N LEU A 420 11.95 -8.92 15.77
CA LEU A 420 10.89 -9.62 15.06
C LEU A 420 11.43 -10.85 14.32
N TYR A 421 10.77 -12.00 14.50
CA TYR A 421 11.05 -13.20 13.73
C TYR A 421 10.70 -12.99 12.24
N PRO A 422 11.59 -13.35 11.29
CA PRO A 422 11.42 -13.09 9.87
C PRO A 422 10.17 -13.73 9.28
N GLU A 423 9.68 -14.84 9.86
CA GLU A 423 8.45 -15.50 9.41
C GLU A 423 7.21 -14.61 9.50
N ILE A 424 7.18 -13.68 10.47
CA ILE A 424 6.05 -12.75 10.66
C ILE A 424 6.05 -11.70 9.53
N LEU A 425 7.25 -11.27 9.11
CA LEU A 425 7.40 -10.26 8.07
C LEU A 425 7.28 -10.85 6.66
N ASN A 426 7.98 -11.97 6.41
CA ASN A 426 8.19 -12.55 5.07
C ASN A 426 7.40 -13.84 4.81
N GLY A 427 6.78 -14.41 5.85
CA GLY A 427 6.01 -15.65 5.75
C GLY A 427 6.81 -16.89 6.15
N GLY A 428 6.12 -18.02 6.25
CA GLY A 428 6.71 -19.26 6.78
C GLY A 428 6.36 -19.56 8.23
N VAL A 429 5.35 -18.89 8.80
CA VAL A 429 4.81 -19.26 10.13
C VAL A 429 4.22 -20.66 10.07
N VAL A 430 4.70 -21.56 10.92
CA VAL A 430 4.30 -22.98 10.95
C VAL A 430 3.68 -23.37 12.30
N ALA A 431 2.95 -24.49 12.30
CA ALA A 431 2.33 -25.07 13.50
C ALA A 431 2.60 -26.59 13.59
N LEU A 432 3.85 -26.97 13.86
CA LEU A 432 4.29 -28.37 13.91
C LEU A 432 3.72 -29.14 15.12
N PRO A 433 3.28 -30.41 15.01
CA PRO A 433 2.75 -31.17 16.16
C PRO A 433 3.72 -31.22 17.36
N GLY A 434 3.19 -31.08 18.58
CA GLY A 434 3.97 -31.19 19.84
C GLY A 434 4.27 -29.87 20.56
N ARG A 435 4.09 -28.71 19.91
CA ARG A 435 4.32 -27.37 20.49
C ARG A 435 3.53 -27.09 21.77
N ASP A 436 4.04 -26.15 22.57
CA ASP A 436 3.39 -25.68 23.81
C ASP A 436 1.98 -25.11 23.59
N PHE A 437 1.77 -24.43 22.46
CA PHE A 437 0.51 -23.81 22.11
C PHE A 437 -0.06 -24.45 20.85
N PRO A 438 -1.04 -25.37 20.96
CA PRO A 438 -1.61 -26.07 19.81
C PRO A 438 -2.63 -25.19 19.07
N VAL A 439 -2.17 -24.06 18.56
CA VAL A 439 -2.94 -23.12 17.75
C VAL A 439 -2.47 -23.17 16.30
N ASP A 440 -3.38 -22.88 15.38
CA ASP A 440 -3.03 -22.62 13.98
C ASP A 440 -2.20 -21.33 13.87
N PRO A 441 -1.40 -21.14 12.80
CA PRO A 441 -0.68 -19.90 12.55
C PRO A 441 -1.60 -18.68 12.65
N GLN A 442 -1.26 -17.71 13.51
CA GLN A 442 -2.10 -16.52 13.75
C GLN A 442 -1.55 -15.28 13.05
N GLU A 443 -0.24 -15.22 12.87
CA GLU A 443 0.52 -14.13 12.27
C GLU A 443 0.61 -14.28 10.74
N THR A 444 -0.56 -14.48 10.10
CA THR A 444 -0.69 -14.69 8.64
C THR A 444 -1.86 -13.85 8.09
N PRO A 445 -1.77 -13.26 6.88
CA PRO A 445 -0.67 -13.33 5.91
C PRO A 445 0.60 -12.56 6.34
N PRO A 446 1.76 -12.76 5.68
CA PRO A 446 2.99 -12.03 5.98
C PRO A 446 2.78 -10.51 5.95
N LEU A 447 3.39 -9.77 6.88
CA LEU A 447 3.21 -8.31 6.93
C LEU A 447 3.70 -7.63 5.65
N ARG A 448 4.77 -8.13 5.02
CA ARG A 448 5.31 -7.59 3.77
C ARG A 448 4.34 -7.74 2.59
N ASP A 449 3.42 -8.70 2.61
CA ASP A 449 2.38 -8.84 1.57
C ASP A 449 1.25 -7.81 1.72
N LEU A 450 1.07 -7.30 2.94
CA LEU A 450 0.07 -6.28 3.27
C LEU A 450 0.60 -4.84 3.06
N MET A 451 1.90 -4.67 2.85
CA MET A 451 2.51 -3.36 2.61
C MET A 451 2.22 -2.84 1.20
N GLN A 452 1.98 -1.53 1.11
CA GLN A 452 1.87 -0.82 -0.15
C GLN A 452 3.24 -0.64 -0.81
N GLY A 453 3.25 -0.42 -2.13
CA GLY A 453 4.46 -0.12 -2.89
C GLY A 453 5.29 -1.36 -3.28
N GLU A 454 6.26 -1.10 -4.17
CA GLU A 454 7.23 -2.09 -4.65
C GLU A 454 8.39 -2.26 -3.66
N PHE A 455 8.86 -1.14 -3.07
CA PHE A 455 10.01 -1.13 -2.16
C PHE A 455 9.53 -1.18 -0.71
N ARG A 456 9.59 -2.36 -0.10
CA ARG A 456 8.95 -2.65 1.19
C ARG A 456 9.97 -2.79 2.33
N PHE A 457 10.23 -1.68 3.02
CA PHE A 457 11.22 -1.58 4.10
C PHE A 457 10.64 -2.05 5.44
N GLY A 458 11.24 -3.07 6.04
CA GLY A 458 10.97 -3.46 7.43
C GLY A 458 12.10 -2.95 8.33
N ILE A 459 11.77 -2.10 9.31
CA ILE A 459 12.74 -1.48 10.21
C ILE A 459 12.54 -2.04 11.62
N GLY A 460 13.48 -2.87 12.06
CA GLY A 460 13.49 -3.46 13.39
C GLY A 460 14.05 -2.53 14.46
N LEU A 461 13.92 -2.95 15.72
CA LEU A 461 14.47 -2.25 16.89
C LEU A 461 14.05 -0.77 16.95
N ALA A 462 12.86 -0.49 16.42
CA ALA A 462 12.37 0.86 16.24
C ALA A 462 11.50 1.25 17.43
N ASN A 463 11.81 2.40 18.01
CA ASN A 463 11.15 3.07 19.13
C ASN A 463 11.10 2.29 20.45
N ASP A 464 11.43 0.99 20.49
CA ASP A 464 11.55 0.21 21.71
C ASP A 464 12.34 -1.10 21.47
N GLU A 465 12.98 -1.58 22.53
CA GLU A 465 13.60 -2.90 22.62
C GLU A 465 12.78 -3.75 23.59
N ILE A 466 12.06 -4.76 23.09
CA ILE A 466 11.14 -5.58 23.89
C ILE A 466 11.54 -7.07 23.97
N GLY A 467 12.71 -7.39 23.44
CA GLY A 467 13.20 -8.73 23.20
C GLY A 467 12.65 -9.35 21.92
N TYR A 468 12.76 -10.66 21.83
CA TYR A 468 12.34 -11.45 20.68
C TYR A 468 10.82 -11.57 20.58
N ILE A 469 10.32 -11.56 19.35
CA ILE A 469 8.90 -11.69 19.02
C ILE A 469 8.71 -12.97 18.20
N ILE A 470 8.29 -14.03 18.87
CA ILE A 470 8.16 -15.37 18.31
C ILE A 470 6.69 -15.66 17.96
N PRO A 471 6.38 -16.21 16.77
CA PRO A 471 5.02 -16.64 16.43
C PRO A 471 4.45 -17.59 17.48
N LYS A 472 3.19 -17.39 17.87
CA LYS A 472 2.61 -18.16 18.98
C LYS A 472 2.55 -19.66 18.69
N SER A 473 2.32 -20.04 17.43
CA SER A 473 2.30 -21.44 17.00
C SER A 473 3.67 -22.13 17.01
N GLN A 474 4.76 -21.36 17.11
CA GLN A 474 6.15 -21.84 17.12
C GLN A 474 6.79 -21.79 18.51
N TRP A 475 6.08 -21.30 19.52
CA TRP A 475 6.55 -21.20 20.90
C TRP A 475 6.67 -22.60 21.55
N ASP A 476 7.82 -22.88 22.16
CA ASP A 476 8.21 -24.23 22.58
C ASP A 476 9.23 -24.23 23.75
N VAL A 477 8.77 -23.93 24.96
CA VAL A 477 9.61 -23.81 26.18
C VAL A 477 9.41 -24.95 27.19
N LYS A 478 8.63 -25.99 26.87
CA LYS A 478 8.44 -27.17 27.74
C LYS A 478 8.67 -28.47 26.99
N GLU A 479 9.17 -29.47 27.71
CA GLU A 479 9.33 -30.81 27.17
C GLU A 479 7.98 -31.51 26.92
N PRO A 480 7.84 -32.29 25.83
CA PRO A 480 8.83 -32.52 24.78
C PRO A 480 8.88 -31.38 23.75
N TYR A 481 10.09 -30.93 23.43
CA TYR A 481 10.33 -29.91 22.42
C TYR A 481 10.16 -30.45 20.99
N VAL A 482 9.71 -29.59 20.09
CA VAL A 482 9.41 -29.87 18.68
C VAL A 482 10.65 -29.82 17.80
N TYR A 483 11.48 -28.80 17.98
CA TYR A 483 12.57 -28.51 17.03
C TYR A 483 13.92 -29.11 17.45
N ARG A 484 14.24 -29.07 18.75
CA ARG A 484 15.53 -29.53 19.29
C ARG A 484 15.40 -29.91 20.77
N ASP A 485 16.45 -30.39 21.41
CA ASP A 485 16.44 -30.90 22.79
C ASP A 485 16.33 -29.84 23.92
N LYS A 486 16.15 -28.56 23.58
CA LYS A 486 16.03 -27.43 24.52
C LYS A 486 15.33 -26.21 23.89
N PRO A 487 14.75 -25.28 24.69
CA PRO A 487 14.15 -24.06 24.17
C PRO A 487 15.14 -23.20 23.38
N TYR A 488 14.66 -22.40 22.44
CA TYR A 488 15.47 -21.38 21.78
C TYR A 488 15.79 -20.21 22.73
N TYR A 489 16.83 -19.46 22.38
CA TYR A 489 17.27 -18.30 23.15
C TYR A 489 16.20 -17.20 23.18
N GLY A 490 15.56 -16.92 22.04
CA GLY A 490 14.54 -15.88 21.92
C GLY A 490 13.32 -16.11 22.83
N GLU A 491 12.93 -17.36 23.04
CA GLU A 491 11.78 -17.71 23.89
C GLU A 491 12.02 -17.40 25.38
N GLN A 492 13.29 -17.31 25.79
CA GLN A 492 13.68 -16.90 27.14
C GLN A 492 13.80 -15.37 27.27
N ASN A 493 14.09 -14.68 26.15
CA ASN A 493 14.32 -13.24 26.07
C ASN A 493 13.19 -12.53 25.32
N SER A 494 11.95 -12.81 25.70
CA SER A 494 10.74 -12.22 25.14
C SER A 494 9.81 -11.74 26.26
N LEU A 495 8.91 -10.78 25.97
CA LEU A 495 7.84 -10.41 26.90
C LEU A 495 6.91 -11.60 27.21
N GLY A 496 6.73 -12.53 26.25
CA GLY A 496 5.94 -13.75 26.39
C GLY A 496 5.16 -14.15 25.12
N PRO A 497 4.39 -15.26 25.17
CA PRO A 497 3.76 -15.88 23.98
C PRO A 497 2.59 -15.09 23.37
N GLU A 498 2.09 -14.06 24.05
CA GLU A 498 1.03 -13.18 23.51
C GLU A 498 1.60 -11.98 22.73
N THR A 499 2.91 -11.81 22.70
CA THR A 499 3.58 -10.64 22.10
C THR A 499 3.35 -10.60 20.60
N ALA A 500 3.68 -11.68 19.87
CA ALA A 500 3.56 -11.73 18.41
C ALA A 500 2.11 -11.57 17.91
N PRO A 501 1.09 -12.28 18.44
CA PRO A 501 -0.29 -12.11 17.95
C PRO A 501 -0.85 -10.70 18.17
N LEU A 502 -0.49 -10.05 19.29
CA LEU A 502 -0.96 -8.71 19.60
C LEU A 502 -0.23 -7.66 18.75
N LEU A 503 1.09 -7.76 18.64
CA LEU A 503 1.88 -6.86 17.79
C LEU A 503 1.47 -7.01 16.32
N TYR A 504 1.36 -8.23 15.81
CA TYR A 504 0.93 -8.51 14.44
C TYR A 504 -0.43 -7.86 14.13
N ARG A 505 -1.39 -7.97 15.05
CA ARG A 505 -2.71 -7.35 14.89
C ARG A 505 -2.64 -5.83 14.80
N GLU A 506 -1.88 -5.19 15.68
CA GLU A 506 -1.71 -3.73 15.65
C GLU A 506 -0.99 -3.31 14.35
N LEU A 507 0.11 -3.98 13.98
CA LEU A 507 0.83 -3.70 12.73
C LEU A 507 -0.05 -3.86 11.49
N ARG A 508 -0.84 -4.93 11.43
CA ARG A 508 -1.81 -5.17 10.35
C ARG A 508 -2.86 -4.05 10.31
N GLN A 509 -3.40 -3.66 11.45
CA GLN A 509 -4.37 -2.56 11.53
C GLN A 509 -3.75 -1.24 11.02
N LEU A 510 -2.50 -0.94 11.38
CA LEU A 510 -1.81 0.26 10.89
C LEU A 510 -1.67 0.23 9.36
N LEU A 511 -1.32 -0.92 8.77
CA LEU A 511 -1.22 -1.08 7.31
C LEU A 511 -2.58 -0.92 6.61
N GLU A 512 -3.66 -1.46 7.19
CA GLU A 512 -5.02 -1.34 6.65
C GLU A 512 -5.55 0.11 6.70
N GLU A 513 -5.16 0.86 7.75
CA GLU A 513 -5.51 2.26 8.00
C GLU A 513 -4.62 3.28 7.26
N LEU A 514 -3.44 2.86 6.77
CA LEU A 514 -2.53 3.71 6.01
C LEU A 514 -3.22 4.18 4.71
N PRO A 515 -3.25 5.50 4.42
CA PRO A 515 -3.80 6.01 3.16
C PRO A 515 -3.14 5.38 1.93
N VAL A 516 -3.90 5.22 0.85
CA VAL A 516 -3.41 4.57 -0.37
C VAL A 516 -2.54 5.55 -1.15
N THR A 517 -1.32 5.12 -1.48
CA THR A 517 -0.43 5.92 -2.34
C THR A 517 -0.83 5.69 -3.80
N PRO A 518 -1.08 6.76 -4.59
CA PRO A 518 -1.30 6.61 -6.03
C PRO A 518 -0.11 5.89 -6.67
N PRO A 519 -0.33 4.97 -7.64
CA PRO A 519 0.77 4.36 -8.37
C PRO A 519 1.56 5.45 -9.12
N LEU A 520 2.89 5.35 -9.09
CA LEU A 520 3.74 6.26 -9.88
C LEU A 520 3.56 5.97 -11.38
N PRO A 521 3.59 7.01 -12.23
CA PRO A 521 3.64 6.82 -13.67
C PRO A 521 4.87 6.01 -14.05
N SER A 522 4.69 5.01 -14.91
CA SER A 522 5.78 4.25 -15.52
C SER A 522 6.73 5.18 -16.30
N VAL A 523 7.97 4.72 -16.55
CA VAL A 523 8.95 5.48 -17.35
C VAL A 523 8.38 5.84 -18.74
N ILE A 524 7.56 4.95 -19.32
CA ILE A 524 6.81 5.21 -20.57
C ILE A 524 5.82 6.37 -20.40
N GLU A 525 5.05 6.40 -19.31
CA GLU A 525 4.08 7.47 -19.05
C GLU A 525 4.78 8.80 -18.77
N GLN A 526 5.94 8.79 -18.10
CA GLN A 526 6.74 10.00 -17.89
C GLN A 526 7.29 10.54 -19.22
N ALA A 527 7.85 9.68 -20.08
CA ALA A 527 8.30 10.05 -21.42
C ALA A 527 7.14 10.56 -22.29
N ARG A 528 5.98 9.89 -22.25
CA ARG A 528 4.76 10.34 -22.93
C ARG A 528 4.34 11.71 -22.45
N ASP A 529 4.33 11.94 -21.15
CA ASP A 529 3.87 13.20 -20.56
C ASP A 529 4.80 14.37 -20.93
N ALA A 530 6.11 14.17 -20.90
CA ALA A 530 7.09 15.14 -21.38
C ALA A 530 6.91 15.47 -22.87
N LEU A 531 6.62 14.43 -23.68
CA LEU A 531 6.32 14.59 -25.10
C LEU A 531 4.99 15.32 -25.33
N LEU A 532 3.95 15.03 -24.55
CA LEU A 532 2.66 15.70 -24.60
C LEU A 532 2.80 17.20 -24.30
N GLU A 533 3.55 17.56 -23.27
CA GLU A 533 3.81 18.97 -22.91
C GLU A 533 4.50 19.72 -24.06
N ARG A 534 5.49 19.08 -24.68
CA ARG A 534 6.18 19.62 -25.87
C ARG A 534 5.21 19.83 -27.03
N ILE A 535 4.41 18.82 -27.35
CA ILE A 535 3.39 18.88 -28.41
C ILE A 535 2.39 20.01 -28.16
N ILE A 536 1.85 20.11 -26.95
CA ILE A 536 0.87 21.14 -26.59
C ILE A 536 1.49 22.54 -26.67
N SER A 537 2.79 22.68 -26.38
CA SER A 537 3.50 23.97 -26.46
C SER A 537 3.84 24.41 -27.89
N GLU A 538 4.12 23.47 -28.79
CA GLU A 538 4.59 23.75 -30.15
C GLU A 538 3.47 23.72 -31.20
N ILE A 539 2.40 22.96 -30.96
CA ILE A 539 1.31 22.77 -31.91
C ILE A 539 0.06 23.55 -31.49
N PRO A 540 -0.50 24.42 -32.36
CA PRO A 540 -1.75 25.10 -32.07
C PRO A 540 -2.89 24.12 -31.74
N ALA A 541 -3.70 24.42 -30.73
CA ALA A 541 -4.76 23.53 -30.22
C ALA A 541 -5.65 22.90 -31.32
N GLY A 542 -6.15 23.70 -32.27
CA GLY A 542 -6.98 23.22 -33.38
C GLY A 542 -6.26 22.36 -34.43
N LYS A 543 -4.96 22.10 -34.26
CA LYS A 543 -4.11 21.28 -35.13
C LYS A 543 -3.54 20.04 -34.42
N LEU A 544 -3.82 19.84 -33.14
CA LEU A 544 -3.28 18.74 -32.34
C LEU A 544 -3.63 17.35 -32.94
N ASN A 545 -4.87 17.16 -33.38
CA ASN A 545 -5.31 15.92 -34.03
C ASN A 545 -4.99 15.84 -35.54
N GLU A 546 -4.31 16.83 -36.11
CA GLU A 546 -3.77 16.78 -37.48
C GLU A 546 -2.31 16.30 -37.50
N LEU A 547 -1.71 16.01 -36.33
CA LEU A 547 -0.34 15.54 -36.20
C LEU A 547 -0.16 14.20 -36.92
N THR A 548 0.77 14.14 -37.87
CA THR A 548 1.12 12.89 -38.56
C THR A 548 2.11 12.07 -37.73
N HIS A 549 2.15 10.75 -37.96
CA HIS A 549 3.10 9.87 -37.29
C HIS A 549 4.57 10.28 -37.51
N GLN A 550 4.95 10.73 -38.71
CA GLN A 550 6.31 11.18 -39.00
C GLN A 550 6.67 12.47 -38.25
N GLN A 551 5.73 13.40 -38.15
CA GLN A 551 5.94 14.63 -37.37
C GLN A 551 6.10 14.29 -35.89
N LEU A 552 5.26 13.40 -35.36
CA LEU A 552 5.38 12.94 -33.97
C LEU A 552 6.76 12.34 -33.70
N LEU A 553 7.21 11.39 -34.52
CA LEU A 553 8.53 10.77 -34.37
C LEU A 553 9.66 11.80 -34.41
N GLY A 554 9.54 12.86 -35.21
CA GLY A 554 10.51 13.95 -35.27
C GLY A 554 10.56 14.83 -34.01
N MET A 555 9.56 14.74 -33.13
CA MET A 555 9.51 15.45 -31.85
C MET A 555 10.03 14.62 -30.67
N ILE A 556 10.24 13.32 -30.84
CA ILE A 556 10.73 12.40 -29.81
C ILE A 556 12.26 12.53 -29.70
N THR A 557 12.79 12.68 -28.49
CA THR A 557 14.25 12.61 -28.26
C THR A 557 14.77 11.18 -28.41
N GLU A 558 16.09 11.01 -28.60
CA GLU A 558 16.67 9.66 -28.64
C GLU A 558 16.45 8.87 -27.35
N GLU A 559 16.52 9.54 -26.18
CA GLU A 559 16.24 8.91 -24.87
C GLU A 559 14.78 8.44 -24.76
N GLU A 560 13.82 9.29 -25.12
CA GLU A 560 12.40 8.90 -25.17
C GLU A 560 12.15 7.78 -26.18
N LYS A 561 12.83 7.82 -27.33
CA LYS A 561 12.73 6.78 -28.36
C LYS A 561 13.23 5.44 -27.83
N GLU A 562 14.33 5.43 -27.09
CA GLU A 562 14.83 4.23 -26.40
C GLU A 562 13.82 3.71 -25.37
N ILE A 563 13.24 4.57 -24.54
CA ILE A 563 12.20 4.18 -23.56
C ILE A 563 11.02 3.52 -24.29
N PHE A 564 10.46 4.18 -25.30
CA PHE A 564 9.31 3.67 -26.06
C PHE A 564 9.62 2.37 -26.81
N ALA A 565 10.88 2.12 -27.17
CA ALA A 565 11.31 0.91 -27.87
C ALA A 565 11.62 -0.27 -26.93
N ASN A 566 11.82 -0.06 -25.63
CA ASN A 566 12.38 -1.08 -24.75
C ASN A 566 11.54 -1.41 -23.51
N ASP A 567 10.66 -0.52 -23.05
CA ASP A 567 10.12 -0.62 -21.68
C ASP A 567 8.73 -1.22 -21.58
N HIS A 568 8.14 -1.63 -22.70
CA HIS A 568 6.78 -2.18 -22.73
C HIS A 568 6.75 -3.65 -22.31
N TRP A 569 7.74 -4.44 -22.71
CA TRP A 569 7.98 -5.78 -22.20
C TRP A 569 9.47 -5.97 -21.96
N ARG A 570 9.80 -6.51 -20.79
CA ARG A 570 11.18 -6.95 -20.50
C ARG A 570 11.12 -8.38 -19.99
N PHE A 571 11.92 -9.28 -20.53
CA PHE A 571 12.00 -10.66 -20.04
C PHE A 571 13.40 -11.23 -20.19
N THR A 572 13.77 -12.13 -19.28
CA THR A 572 15.08 -12.79 -19.27
C THR A 572 14.91 -14.27 -19.55
N VAL A 573 15.64 -14.78 -20.55
CA VAL A 573 15.59 -16.20 -20.97
C VAL A 573 16.94 -16.89 -20.75
N ASP A 574 16.89 -18.16 -20.36
CA ASP A 574 18.09 -18.98 -20.08
C ASP A 574 18.75 -19.57 -21.34
N ASN A 575 18.06 -19.57 -22.48
CA ASN A 575 18.49 -20.12 -23.76
C ASN A 575 18.12 -19.17 -24.92
N PRO A 576 18.77 -19.29 -26.09
CA PRO A 576 18.35 -18.54 -27.27
C PRO A 576 16.88 -18.80 -27.61
N ALA A 577 16.15 -17.73 -27.88
CA ALA A 577 14.70 -17.72 -27.95
C ALA A 577 14.21 -17.15 -29.28
N LEU A 578 13.19 -17.80 -29.86
CA LEU A 578 12.42 -17.25 -30.97
C LEU A 578 11.26 -16.42 -30.38
N VAL A 579 11.29 -15.12 -30.61
CA VAL A 579 10.24 -14.21 -30.14
C VAL A 579 9.27 -13.96 -31.28
N SER A 580 7.97 -14.22 -31.04
CA SER A 580 6.90 -13.94 -32.00
C SER A 580 5.96 -12.87 -31.46
N VAL A 581 5.75 -11.81 -32.23
CA VAL A 581 4.82 -10.71 -31.93
C VAL A 581 3.57 -10.89 -32.78
N MET A 582 2.43 -11.11 -32.12
CA MET A 582 1.12 -11.22 -32.76
C MET A 582 0.48 -9.84 -32.80
N ARG A 583 0.66 -9.15 -33.92
CA ARG A 583 0.14 -7.80 -34.15
C ARG A 583 -1.20 -7.86 -34.86
N HIS A 584 -2.18 -7.08 -34.43
CA HIS A 584 -3.48 -7.02 -35.10
C HIS A 584 -3.36 -6.48 -36.53
N LYS A 585 -3.90 -7.20 -37.52
CA LYS A 585 -3.82 -6.80 -38.95
C LYS A 585 -4.51 -5.47 -39.24
N GLY A 586 -5.55 -5.13 -38.46
CA GLY A 586 -6.28 -3.88 -38.62
C GLY A 586 -5.60 -2.66 -37.99
N GLN A 587 -4.43 -2.80 -37.35
CA GLN A 587 -3.65 -1.63 -36.95
C GLN A 587 -3.00 -1.03 -38.20
N GLU A 588 -3.23 0.25 -38.48
CA GLU A 588 -2.70 0.89 -39.69
C GLU A 588 -1.20 1.21 -39.55
N ILE A 589 -0.78 1.71 -38.38
CA ILE A 589 0.60 2.11 -38.12
C ILE A 589 1.35 0.92 -37.51
N VAL A 590 2.46 0.51 -38.13
CA VAL A 590 3.34 -0.51 -37.55
C VAL A 590 4.15 0.12 -36.43
N PRO A 591 4.28 -0.50 -35.25
CA PRO A 591 5.13 0.02 -34.18
C PRO A 591 6.56 0.27 -34.69
N PHE A 592 7.06 1.50 -34.52
CA PHE A 592 8.32 1.96 -35.13
C PHE A 592 9.52 1.06 -34.80
N TRP A 593 9.55 0.49 -33.59
CA TRP A 593 10.64 -0.32 -33.09
C TRP A 593 10.68 -1.72 -33.71
N LEU A 594 9.60 -2.21 -34.33
CA LEU A 594 9.47 -3.61 -34.75
C LEU A 594 10.49 -3.94 -35.84
N GLU A 595 10.46 -3.19 -36.94
CA GLU A 595 11.44 -3.31 -38.03
C GLU A 595 12.83 -2.81 -37.62
N GLU A 596 12.92 -1.71 -36.84
CA GLU A 596 14.20 -1.18 -36.34
C GLU A 596 14.96 -2.20 -35.47
N LYS A 597 14.25 -3.03 -34.71
CA LYS A 597 14.82 -4.13 -33.95
C LYS A 597 15.09 -5.38 -34.80
N GLY A 598 14.76 -5.39 -36.09
CA GLY A 598 15.01 -6.50 -36.99
C GLY A 598 14.01 -7.65 -36.88
N PHE A 599 12.79 -7.39 -36.41
CA PHE A 599 11.69 -8.35 -36.61
C PHE A 599 11.31 -8.38 -38.09
N HIS A 600 10.98 -9.57 -38.58
CA HIS A 600 10.48 -9.75 -39.94
C HIS A 600 9.07 -10.34 -39.90
N LYS A 601 8.21 -9.83 -40.78
CA LYS A 601 6.86 -10.35 -40.96
C LYS A 601 6.92 -11.72 -41.62
N THR A 602 6.13 -12.65 -41.10
CA THR A 602 5.99 -14.01 -41.64
C THR A 602 4.67 -14.17 -42.41
N ASP A 603 4.48 -15.31 -43.08
CA ASP A 603 3.21 -15.66 -43.73
C ASP A 603 2.17 -16.26 -42.74
N MET A 604 2.53 -16.39 -41.45
CA MET A 604 1.66 -16.95 -40.42
C MET A 604 0.61 -15.95 -39.92
N SER A 605 -0.52 -16.49 -39.46
CA SER A 605 -1.55 -15.74 -38.76
C SER A 605 -2.16 -16.52 -37.60
N VAL A 606 -2.58 -15.78 -36.57
CA VAL A 606 -3.36 -16.28 -35.43
C VAL A 606 -4.69 -15.56 -35.45
N SER A 607 -5.79 -16.21 -35.08
CA SER A 607 -7.09 -15.54 -34.98
C SER A 607 -7.92 -16.01 -33.80
N ASN A 608 -8.82 -15.13 -33.36
CA ASN A 608 -9.92 -15.41 -32.46
C ASN A 608 -11.25 -15.02 -33.14
N GLU A 609 -12.37 -15.11 -32.42
CA GLU A 609 -13.70 -14.77 -32.94
C GLU A 609 -13.81 -13.33 -33.50
N ASN A 610 -12.99 -12.39 -33.03
CA ASN A 610 -13.11 -10.96 -33.34
C ASN A 610 -11.96 -10.39 -34.17
N TYR A 611 -10.75 -10.97 -34.10
CA TYR A 611 -9.52 -10.36 -34.59
C TYR A 611 -8.59 -11.36 -35.27
N ASP A 612 -7.96 -10.87 -36.34
CA ASP A 612 -6.86 -11.54 -37.03
C ASP A 612 -5.52 -10.86 -36.71
N TYR A 613 -4.54 -11.68 -36.35
CA TYR A 613 -3.19 -11.25 -36.03
C TYR A 613 -2.20 -11.74 -37.10
N GLU A 614 -1.30 -10.86 -37.51
CA GLU A 614 -0.10 -11.20 -38.27
C GLU A 614 1.07 -11.46 -37.32
N VAL A 615 1.97 -12.36 -37.72
CA VAL A 615 3.08 -12.82 -36.87
C VAL A 615 4.40 -12.24 -37.37
N TRP A 616 5.09 -11.55 -36.48
CA TRP A 616 6.44 -11.02 -36.69
C TRP A 616 7.45 -11.75 -35.82
N GLN A 617 8.59 -12.15 -36.36
CA GLN A 617 9.56 -12.98 -35.64
C GLN A 617 10.98 -12.43 -35.63
N LYS A 618 11.70 -12.75 -34.57
CA LYS A 618 13.14 -12.53 -34.44
C LYS A 618 13.74 -13.52 -33.44
N GLU A 619 14.94 -14.00 -33.74
CA GLU A 619 15.76 -14.79 -32.81
C GLU A 619 16.58 -13.87 -31.90
N PHE A 620 16.62 -14.22 -30.62
CA PHE A 620 17.41 -13.54 -29.61
C PHE A 620 18.39 -14.52 -28.94
N PRO A 621 19.60 -14.07 -28.56
CA PRO A 621 20.47 -14.86 -27.70
C PRO A 621 19.82 -15.05 -26.31
N ALA A 622 20.39 -15.97 -25.51
CA ALA A 622 20.05 -16.05 -24.10
C ALA A 622 20.37 -14.72 -23.39
N GLY A 623 19.57 -14.34 -22.40
CA GLY A 623 19.69 -13.08 -21.68
C GLY A 623 18.42 -12.23 -21.72
N GLU A 624 18.59 -10.92 -21.60
CA GLU A 624 17.49 -9.94 -21.55
C GLU A 624 16.95 -9.60 -22.93
N ILE A 625 15.63 -9.52 -23.05
CA ILE A 625 14.88 -9.19 -24.25
C ILE A 625 13.87 -8.09 -23.90
N ASN A 626 13.95 -6.99 -24.65
CA ASN A 626 13.18 -5.77 -24.41
C ASN A 626 12.36 -5.41 -25.67
N LEU A 627 11.06 -5.19 -25.50
CA LEU A 627 10.12 -4.85 -26.57
C LEU A 627 9.40 -3.52 -26.27
N GLY A 628 9.02 -2.82 -27.32
CA GLY A 628 8.49 -1.46 -27.23
C GLY A 628 6.98 -1.37 -27.21
N ILE A 629 6.46 -0.15 -27.12
CA ILE A 629 5.03 0.16 -27.02
C ILE A 629 4.22 -0.37 -28.21
N ASN A 630 2.91 -0.54 -28.00
CA ASN A 630 1.97 -0.92 -29.06
C ASN A 630 1.86 0.11 -30.20
N GLY A 631 2.14 1.38 -29.92
CA GLY A 631 2.01 2.48 -30.88
C GLY A 631 1.54 3.76 -30.19
N PHE A 632 1.57 4.86 -30.95
CA PHE A 632 1.10 6.18 -30.50
C PHE A 632 -0.34 6.48 -30.93
N ASP A 633 -1.00 5.55 -31.62
CA ASP A 633 -2.26 5.73 -32.34
C ASP A 633 -3.52 5.31 -31.57
N LEU A 634 -3.37 4.98 -30.28
CA LEU A 634 -4.45 4.50 -29.41
C LEU A 634 -5.14 3.25 -29.98
N HIS A 635 -4.44 2.45 -30.80
CA HIS A 635 -5.00 1.23 -31.38
C HIS A 635 -5.28 0.20 -30.28
N ARG A 636 -6.56 0.01 -29.96
CA ARG A 636 -7.04 -0.73 -28.77
C ARG A 636 -6.66 -2.21 -28.75
N VAL A 637 -6.48 -2.85 -29.90
CA VAL A 637 -6.11 -4.27 -29.98
C VAL A 637 -4.58 -4.38 -29.87
N VAL A 638 -4.10 -4.50 -28.64
CA VAL A 638 -2.67 -4.52 -28.30
C VAL A 638 -2.04 -5.84 -28.71
N TYR A 639 -0.81 -5.80 -29.25
CA TYR A 639 -0.10 -7.03 -29.57
C TYR A 639 0.16 -7.91 -28.33
N PHE A 640 0.25 -9.22 -28.53
CA PHE A 640 0.73 -10.18 -27.53
C PHE A 640 1.94 -10.95 -28.05
N VAL A 641 2.66 -11.63 -27.17
CA VAL A 641 3.99 -12.19 -27.46
C VAL A 641 4.05 -13.66 -27.10
N THR A 642 4.74 -14.44 -27.93
CA THR A 642 5.13 -15.81 -27.59
C THR A 642 6.63 -16.01 -27.67
N ILE A 643 7.13 -16.89 -26.81
CA ILE A 643 8.53 -17.29 -26.76
C ILE A 643 8.62 -18.79 -27.06
N GLY A 644 9.35 -19.13 -28.10
CA GLY A 644 9.59 -20.50 -28.55
C GLY A 644 11.08 -20.85 -28.63
N PRO A 645 11.41 -22.11 -28.90
CA PRO A 645 12.78 -22.52 -29.14
C PRO A 645 13.26 -22.01 -30.50
N VAL A 646 14.52 -21.56 -30.57
CA VAL A 646 15.21 -21.46 -31.87
C VAL A 646 15.40 -22.87 -32.44
N ALA A 647 15.34 -23.05 -33.76
CA ALA A 647 15.38 -24.36 -34.39
C ALA A 647 16.65 -25.14 -33.96
N GLY A 648 16.46 -26.31 -33.36
CA GLY A 648 17.54 -27.15 -32.83
C GLY A 648 17.92 -26.89 -31.36
N ASN A 649 17.31 -25.91 -30.70
CA ASN A 649 17.52 -25.59 -29.28
C ASN A 649 16.40 -26.16 -28.39
N GLN A 650 16.62 -26.14 -27.07
CA GLN A 650 15.58 -26.45 -26.08
C GLN A 650 14.64 -25.25 -25.90
N MET A 651 13.42 -25.52 -25.41
CA MET A 651 12.48 -24.47 -25.01
C MET A 651 13.13 -23.57 -23.94
N PRO A 652 13.23 -22.25 -24.16
CA PRO A 652 13.79 -21.33 -23.18
C PRO A 652 12.90 -21.26 -21.93
N LYS A 653 13.51 -21.14 -20.77
CA LYS A 653 12.83 -20.82 -19.52
C LYS A 653 12.81 -19.32 -19.32
N ILE A 654 11.66 -18.81 -18.89
CA ILE A 654 11.52 -17.42 -18.47
C ILE A 654 12.03 -17.34 -17.03
N LEU A 655 13.15 -16.64 -16.83
CA LEU A 655 13.73 -16.40 -15.50
C LEU A 655 12.99 -15.27 -14.79
N HIS A 656 12.73 -14.18 -15.52
CA HIS A 656 12.03 -12.99 -15.05
C HIS A 656 11.25 -12.36 -16.20
N HIS A 657 10.14 -11.67 -15.91
CA HIS A 657 9.48 -10.77 -16.85
C HIS A 657 8.82 -9.59 -16.14
N PHE A 658 8.68 -8.50 -16.88
CA PHE A 658 7.98 -7.30 -16.48
C PHE A 658 6.95 -6.92 -17.55
N PRO A 659 5.74 -6.49 -17.13
CA PRO A 659 5.16 -6.56 -15.79
C PRO A 659 4.94 -7.98 -15.26
N ALA A 660 5.29 -8.22 -14.00
CA ALA A 660 5.20 -9.55 -13.36
C ALA A 660 3.75 -10.01 -13.10
N ARG A 661 2.79 -9.08 -13.12
CA ARG A 661 1.38 -9.34 -12.78
C ARG A 661 0.61 -10.13 -13.85
N TRP A 662 1.12 -10.22 -15.07
CA TRP A 662 0.40 -10.87 -16.17
C TRP A 662 0.75 -12.34 -16.27
N LYS A 663 -0.26 -13.13 -16.61
CA LYS A 663 -0.13 -14.58 -16.66
C LYS A 663 0.65 -14.99 -17.89
N VAL A 664 1.56 -15.93 -17.67
CA VAL A 664 2.31 -16.63 -18.70
C VAL A 664 1.72 -18.03 -18.81
N ILE A 665 1.18 -18.37 -19.97
CA ILE A 665 0.46 -19.63 -20.21
C ILE A 665 0.97 -20.30 -21.48
N PRO A 666 0.70 -21.58 -21.72
CA PRO A 666 0.97 -22.21 -23.01
C PRO A 666 0.13 -21.56 -24.12
N MET A 667 0.73 -21.39 -25.30
CA MET A 667 0.06 -21.00 -26.54
C MET A 667 -0.65 -22.22 -27.12
N GLU A 668 -1.96 -22.27 -26.99
CA GLU A 668 -2.77 -23.38 -27.49
C GLU A 668 -4.15 -22.89 -27.92
N LYS A 669 -4.86 -23.71 -28.69
CA LYS A 669 -6.26 -23.42 -29.03
C LYS A 669 -7.10 -23.35 -27.75
N GLY A 670 -7.83 -22.25 -27.57
CA GLY A 670 -8.62 -21.98 -26.37
C GLY A 670 -7.89 -21.15 -25.30
N ALA A 671 -6.61 -20.82 -25.47
CA ALA A 671 -5.92 -19.88 -24.59
C ALA A 671 -6.42 -18.45 -24.81
N TYR A 672 -6.66 -17.70 -23.74
CA TYR A 672 -7.03 -16.29 -23.81
C TYR A 672 -5.79 -15.39 -23.99
N THR A 673 -6.01 -14.22 -24.58
CA THR A 673 -4.91 -13.28 -24.90
C THR A 673 -4.96 -12.01 -24.06
N TYR A 674 -6.15 -11.58 -23.63
CA TYR A 674 -6.36 -10.37 -22.83
C TYR A 674 -6.93 -10.74 -21.46
N ASN A 675 -6.25 -10.35 -20.39
CA ASN A 675 -6.72 -10.60 -19.01
C ASN A 675 -8.00 -9.83 -18.67
N ASP A 676 -8.31 -8.78 -19.43
CA ASP A 676 -9.54 -7.99 -19.30
C ASP A 676 -10.67 -8.46 -20.25
N TRP A 677 -10.45 -9.57 -20.94
CA TRP A 677 -11.43 -10.24 -21.80
C TRP A 677 -11.02 -11.70 -22.01
N ASP A 678 -11.11 -12.49 -20.95
CA ASP A 678 -10.65 -13.89 -20.91
C ASP A 678 -11.51 -14.85 -21.72
N GLU A 679 -12.76 -14.48 -22.04
CA GLU A 679 -13.59 -15.20 -23.01
C GLU A 679 -13.06 -15.09 -24.46
N LEU A 680 -12.21 -14.10 -24.76
CA LEU A 680 -11.63 -13.93 -26.10
C LEU A 680 -10.42 -14.83 -26.29
N VAL A 681 -10.70 -16.06 -26.70
CA VAL A 681 -9.73 -17.15 -26.83
C VAL A 681 -9.24 -17.37 -28.27
N ILE A 682 -8.04 -17.92 -28.40
CA ILE A 682 -7.45 -18.30 -29.71
C ILE A 682 -8.26 -19.44 -30.34
N GLU A 683 -8.77 -19.22 -31.55
CA GLU A 683 -9.52 -20.22 -32.31
C GLU A 683 -8.65 -20.94 -33.33
N GLN A 684 -7.70 -20.23 -33.93
CA GLN A 684 -6.80 -20.73 -34.96
C GLN A 684 -5.38 -20.23 -34.70
N LEU A 685 -4.41 -21.14 -34.71
CA LEU A 685 -2.98 -20.84 -34.70
C LEU A 685 -2.21 -21.82 -35.60
N PRO A 686 -1.03 -21.43 -36.11
CA PRO A 686 -0.11 -22.34 -36.81
C PRO A 686 0.49 -23.38 -35.85
N GLU A 687 0.83 -24.57 -36.38
CA GLU A 687 1.44 -25.66 -35.59
C GLU A 687 2.79 -25.22 -34.99
N GLU A 688 3.50 -24.33 -35.68
CA GLU A 688 4.79 -23.78 -35.26
C GLU A 688 4.72 -22.90 -34.01
N LEU A 689 3.54 -22.43 -33.60
CA LEU A 689 3.35 -21.63 -32.38
C LEU A 689 2.73 -22.43 -31.24
N GLU A 690 2.21 -23.64 -31.51
CA GLU A 690 1.57 -24.49 -30.50
C GLU A 690 2.58 -24.89 -29.41
N GLY A 691 2.20 -24.70 -28.15
CA GLY A 691 3.04 -24.98 -26.98
C GLY A 691 4.11 -23.93 -26.67
N HIS A 692 4.25 -22.87 -27.48
CA HIS A 692 5.10 -21.73 -27.12
C HIS A 692 4.62 -21.06 -25.82
N ILE A 693 5.50 -20.31 -25.18
CA ILE A 693 5.18 -19.59 -23.95
C ILE A 693 4.46 -18.28 -24.32
N LEU A 694 3.16 -18.18 -24.05
CA LEU A 694 2.31 -17.02 -24.32
C LEU A 694 2.29 -16.03 -23.15
N PHE A 695 2.63 -14.78 -23.45
CA PHE A 695 2.48 -13.64 -22.56
C PHE A 695 1.15 -12.93 -22.83
N THR A 696 0.21 -13.07 -21.88
CA THR A 696 -1.09 -12.40 -21.94
C THR A 696 -0.96 -10.90 -21.65
N THR A 697 -1.87 -10.07 -22.16
CA THR A 697 -1.82 -8.61 -22.01
C THR A 697 -3.16 -8.05 -21.51
N ILE A 698 -3.36 -6.73 -21.58
CA ILE A 698 -4.67 -6.07 -21.48
C ILE A 698 -4.84 -5.07 -22.60
N ARG A 699 -6.08 -4.78 -23.01
CA ARG A 699 -6.35 -3.77 -24.05
C ARG A 699 -5.91 -2.36 -23.64
N GLY A 700 -5.93 -2.06 -22.35
CA GLY A 700 -5.65 -0.73 -21.80
C GLY A 700 -4.23 -0.24 -22.03
N ARG A 701 -3.31 -1.17 -22.30
CA ARG A 701 -1.92 -0.84 -22.64
C ARG A 701 -1.77 0.04 -23.88
N ALA A 702 -2.78 0.07 -24.75
CA ALA A 702 -2.82 0.99 -25.89
C ALA A 702 -2.72 2.48 -25.47
N ARG A 703 -3.00 2.79 -24.20
CA ARG A 703 -3.01 4.15 -23.64
C ARG A 703 -1.68 4.58 -23.00
N GLU A 704 -0.75 3.64 -22.78
CA GLU A 704 0.54 3.92 -22.12
C GLU A 704 1.33 5.02 -22.85
N ALA A 705 1.23 5.08 -24.19
CA ALA A 705 1.92 6.06 -25.03
C ALA A 705 1.02 6.67 -26.12
N ALA A 706 -0.31 6.65 -25.96
CA ALA A 706 -1.23 7.19 -26.95
C ALA A 706 -1.05 8.72 -27.11
N ILE A 707 -0.97 9.22 -28.34
CA ILE A 707 -0.82 10.65 -28.63
C ILE A 707 -1.63 11.04 -29.87
N LEU A 708 -1.46 10.31 -30.97
CA LEU A 708 -2.17 10.57 -32.21
C LEU A 708 -3.67 10.38 -32.00
N ASN A 709 -4.47 11.31 -32.52
CA ASN A 709 -5.93 11.32 -32.42
C ASN A 709 -6.48 11.21 -30.99
N SER A 710 -5.67 11.54 -29.98
CA SER A 710 -6.02 11.35 -28.57
C SER A 710 -6.50 12.64 -27.89
N PHE A 711 -6.25 13.81 -28.49
CA PHE A 711 -6.64 15.11 -27.93
C PHE A 711 -8.15 15.33 -28.05
N ARG A 712 -8.75 15.91 -27.02
CA ARG A 712 -10.20 16.11 -26.88
C ARG A 712 -10.49 17.54 -26.43
N GLU A 713 -11.74 17.96 -26.62
CA GLU A 713 -12.29 19.19 -26.05
C GLU A 713 -13.46 18.83 -25.15
N THR A 714 -13.54 19.47 -23.98
CA THR A 714 -14.78 19.43 -23.19
C THR A 714 -15.70 20.55 -23.63
N ALA A 715 -16.99 20.23 -23.83
CA ALA A 715 -18.03 21.24 -24.12
C ALA A 715 -18.38 22.09 -22.90
N TYR A 716 -17.93 21.67 -21.71
CA TYR A 716 -18.26 22.28 -20.42
C TYR A 716 -16.98 22.60 -19.63
N PRO A 717 -16.16 23.56 -20.10
CA PRO A 717 -14.97 23.98 -19.37
C PRO A 717 -15.36 24.54 -17.99
N ALA A 718 -14.57 24.23 -16.97
CA ALA A 718 -14.80 24.69 -15.61
C ALA A 718 -14.64 26.21 -15.49
N SER A 719 -15.30 26.76 -14.46
CA SER A 719 -15.25 28.18 -14.07
C SER A 719 -15.01 28.30 -12.56
N PRO A 720 -14.82 29.50 -12.00
CA PRO A 720 -14.71 29.66 -10.55
C PRO A 720 -16.01 29.32 -9.80
N GLU A 721 -17.15 29.30 -10.51
CA GLU A 721 -18.44 28.87 -9.97
C GLU A 721 -18.56 27.34 -9.90
N ALA A 722 -19.22 26.86 -8.83
CA ALA A 722 -19.48 25.44 -8.64
C ALA A 722 -20.45 24.88 -9.70
N ASP A 723 -20.01 23.85 -10.42
CA ASP A 723 -20.84 23.05 -11.33
C ASP A 723 -20.68 21.55 -11.07
N GLN A 724 -21.35 20.70 -11.88
CA GLN A 724 -21.34 19.25 -11.72
C GLN A 724 -21.65 18.78 -10.29
N ILE A 725 -22.62 19.44 -9.64
CA ILE A 725 -22.97 19.16 -8.26
C ILE A 725 -23.67 17.81 -8.19
N VAL A 726 -23.13 16.90 -7.39
CA VAL A 726 -23.66 15.55 -7.15
C VAL A 726 -23.80 15.32 -5.65
N LEU A 727 -24.85 14.60 -5.28
CA LEU A 727 -25.07 14.11 -3.93
C LEU A 727 -24.86 12.59 -3.94
N THR A 728 -24.14 12.05 -2.97
CA THR A 728 -23.99 10.60 -2.76
C THR A 728 -24.02 10.28 -1.26
N TRP A 729 -23.76 9.02 -0.90
CA TRP A 729 -23.51 8.63 0.49
C TRP A 729 -22.23 7.80 0.57
N CYS A 730 -21.31 8.21 1.45
CA CYS A 730 -20.15 7.41 1.84
C CYS A 730 -20.26 6.81 3.26
N ASP A 731 -21.31 7.18 3.99
CA ASP A 731 -21.65 6.74 5.35
C ASP A 731 -23.17 6.51 5.46
N ASP A 732 -23.70 6.32 6.68
CA ASP A 732 -25.12 6.08 6.96
C ASP A 732 -26.03 7.21 6.42
N PRO A 733 -26.86 6.94 5.38
CA PRO A 733 -27.77 7.91 4.77
C PRO A 733 -28.75 8.58 5.74
N ALA A 734 -28.99 7.98 6.91
CA ALA A 734 -29.88 8.54 7.92
C ALA A 734 -29.25 9.72 8.67
N THR A 735 -27.93 9.80 8.73
CA THR A 735 -27.21 10.80 9.55
C THR A 735 -26.14 11.57 8.79
N THR A 736 -25.95 11.27 7.50
CA THR A 736 -24.93 11.91 6.67
C THR A 736 -25.44 12.29 5.28
N GLN A 737 -24.72 13.21 4.64
CA GLN A 737 -24.90 13.55 3.23
C GLN A 737 -23.54 13.94 2.64
N ALA A 738 -23.11 13.23 1.59
CA ALA A 738 -21.94 13.61 0.81
C ALA A 738 -22.37 14.50 -0.36
N ILE A 739 -21.58 15.54 -0.63
CA ILE A 739 -21.79 16.52 -1.70
C ILE A 739 -20.47 16.74 -2.41
N GLN A 740 -20.48 16.62 -3.74
CA GLN A 740 -19.33 16.88 -4.59
C GLN A 740 -19.66 17.91 -5.67
N TRP A 741 -18.67 18.66 -6.13
CA TRP A 741 -18.80 19.59 -7.25
C TRP A 741 -17.43 19.88 -7.88
N ARG A 742 -17.43 20.64 -8.96
CA ARG A 742 -16.23 21.04 -9.69
C ARG A 742 -16.08 22.56 -9.74
N THR A 743 -14.83 23.03 -9.74
CA THR A 743 -14.46 24.40 -10.13
C THR A 743 -13.21 24.37 -11.01
N ASP A 744 -12.85 25.51 -11.59
CA ASP A 744 -11.50 25.70 -12.14
C ASP A 744 -10.43 25.75 -11.03
N THR A 745 -9.17 25.85 -11.44
CA THR A 745 -8.01 25.82 -10.54
C THR A 745 -7.75 27.14 -9.81
N SER A 746 -8.50 28.21 -10.11
CA SER A 746 -8.30 29.54 -9.50
C SER A 746 -8.89 29.68 -8.09
N VAL A 747 -9.72 28.71 -7.68
CA VAL A 747 -10.44 28.71 -6.39
C VAL A 747 -9.66 27.93 -5.35
N ASP A 748 -9.38 28.51 -4.19
CA ASP A 748 -8.60 27.89 -3.12
C ASP A 748 -9.46 27.46 -1.93
N LYS A 749 -10.64 28.06 -1.74
CA LYS A 749 -11.51 27.76 -0.60
C LYS A 749 -12.99 27.71 -0.96
N MET A 750 -13.59 26.54 -0.70
CA MET A 750 -15.03 26.32 -0.82
C MET A 750 -15.62 25.81 0.50
N THR A 751 -16.88 26.14 0.75
CA THR A 751 -17.59 25.77 1.99
C THR A 751 -19.04 25.45 1.66
N ILE A 752 -19.61 24.41 2.28
CA ILE A 752 -21.06 24.19 2.27
C ILE A 752 -21.69 24.94 3.44
N ARG A 753 -22.75 25.69 3.12
CA ARG A 753 -23.69 26.25 4.10
C ARG A 753 -24.94 25.39 4.10
N TYR A 754 -25.33 24.85 5.25
CA TYR A 754 -26.54 24.02 5.36
C TYR A 754 -27.31 24.29 6.66
N ARG A 755 -28.63 24.05 6.64
CA ARG A 755 -29.47 24.05 7.85
C ARG A 755 -30.70 23.18 7.66
N SER A 756 -31.28 22.72 8.77
CA SER A 756 -32.61 22.09 8.71
C SER A 756 -33.63 23.11 8.19
N LYS A 757 -34.47 22.66 7.26
CA LYS A 757 -35.57 23.46 6.70
C LYS A 757 -36.64 23.76 7.76
N GLU A 758 -36.79 22.88 8.74
CA GLU A 758 -37.75 23.02 9.86
C GLU A 758 -37.22 23.90 11.01
N SER A 759 -35.94 24.28 11.00
CA SER A 759 -35.34 25.10 12.05
C SER A 759 -35.86 26.55 12.00
N ASP A 760 -36.28 27.07 13.17
CA ASP A 760 -36.58 28.49 13.38
C ASP A 760 -35.34 29.40 13.34
N LYS A 761 -34.13 28.82 13.38
CA LYS A 761 -32.87 29.57 13.31
C LYS A 761 -32.58 30.01 11.87
N GLN A 762 -32.25 31.29 11.69
CA GLN A 762 -31.83 31.82 10.39
C GLN A 762 -30.38 31.50 10.02
N GLU A 763 -29.53 31.15 10.99
CA GLU A 763 -28.11 30.88 10.77
C GLU A 763 -27.88 29.52 10.11
N PHE A 764 -26.96 29.48 9.15
CA PHE A 764 -26.46 28.26 8.52
C PHE A 764 -25.32 27.67 9.34
N SER A 765 -25.26 26.35 9.41
CA SER A 765 -24.03 25.63 9.72
C SER A 765 -23.10 25.67 8.52
N GLU A 766 -21.79 25.69 8.78
CA GLU A 766 -20.76 25.67 7.73
C GLU A 766 -19.92 24.40 7.82
N ALA A 767 -19.56 23.83 6.68
CA ALA A 767 -18.64 22.72 6.55
C ALA A 767 -17.61 23.03 5.45
N PRO A 768 -16.30 23.19 5.78
CA PRO A 768 -15.27 23.39 4.77
C PRO A 768 -15.14 22.16 3.88
N ALA A 769 -14.88 22.37 2.60
CA ALA A 769 -14.71 21.30 1.62
C ALA A 769 -13.23 20.94 1.44
N SER A 770 -12.93 19.67 1.23
CA SER A 770 -11.62 19.25 0.68
C SER A 770 -11.66 19.26 -0.84
N GLN A 771 -10.50 19.26 -1.47
CA GLN A 771 -10.37 19.19 -2.93
C GLN A 771 -9.30 18.19 -3.35
N GLN A 772 -9.42 17.76 -4.60
CA GLN A 772 -8.39 17.06 -5.36
C GLN A 772 -8.34 17.61 -6.78
N LEU A 773 -7.17 17.52 -7.41
CA LEU A 773 -7.02 17.86 -8.82
C LEU A 773 -7.44 16.67 -9.69
N LEU A 774 -8.30 16.93 -10.68
CA LEU A 774 -8.57 16.00 -11.77
C LEU A 774 -7.84 16.50 -13.02
N SER A 775 -6.84 15.74 -13.44
CA SER A 775 -6.02 16.03 -14.62
C SER A 775 -6.36 15.07 -15.76
N ASP A 776 -6.61 15.64 -16.94
CA ASP A 776 -6.68 14.92 -18.21
C ASP A 776 -5.93 15.76 -19.25
N LYS A 777 -4.64 15.46 -19.41
CA LYS A 777 -3.73 16.23 -20.29
C LYS A 777 -4.17 16.26 -21.76
N TYR A 778 -5.07 15.36 -22.16
CA TYR A 778 -5.61 15.34 -23.52
C TYR A 778 -6.74 16.34 -23.74
N ILE A 779 -7.35 16.90 -22.67
CA ILE A 779 -8.38 17.93 -22.78
C ILE A 779 -7.72 19.31 -22.84
N HIS A 780 -7.37 19.75 -24.04
CA HIS A 780 -6.50 20.92 -24.21
C HIS A 780 -7.17 22.25 -23.83
N ASN A 781 -8.50 22.34 -23.83
CA ASN A 781 -9.21 23.56 -23.46
C ASN A 781 -9.48 23.70 -21.95
N ASN A 782 -9.27 22.65 -21.16
CA ASN A 782 -9.42 22.67 -19.70
C ASN A 782 -8.71 21.46 -19.04
N PRO A 783 -7.39 21.33 -19.13
CA PRO A 783 -6.69 20.07 -18.81
C PRO A 783 -6.76 19.69 -17.32
N VAL A 784 -6.85 20.66 -16.42
CA VAL A 784 -6.88 20.45 -14.97
C VAL A 784 -8.08 21.18 -14.37
N VAL A 785 -8.79 20.51 -13.47
CA VAL A 785 -9.92 21.06 -12.68
C VAL A 785 -9.78 20.69 -11.21
N LYS A 786 -10.44 21.43 -10.32
CA LYS A 786 -10.57 21.07 -8.90
C LYS A 786 -11.91 20.36 -8.68
N HIS A 787 -11.85 19.14 -8.14
CA HIS A 787 -13.01 18.41 -7.65
C HIS A 787 -13.08 18.59 -6.14
N TRP A 788 -14.22 19.09 -5.67
CA TRP A 788 -14.45 19.40 -4.27
C TRP A 788 -15.40 18.39 -3.66
N GLU A 789 -15.19 18.11 -2.38
CA GLU A 789 -15.93 17.09 -1.66
C GLU A 789 -16.17 17.51 -0.21
N VAL A 790 -17.30 17.08 0.34
CA VAL A 790 -17.63 17.23 1.76
C VAL A 790 -18.64 16.17 2.17
N ASN A 791 -18.39 15.54 3.32
CA ASN A 791 -19.35 14.65 3.96
C ASN A 791 -19.87 15.33 5.24
N ILE A 792 -21.13 15.74 5.21
CA ILE A 792 -21.78 16.36 6.35
C ILE A 792 -22.25 15.25 7.28
N THR A 793 -21.84 15.26 8.54
CA THR A 793 -22.16 14.23 9.52
C THR A 793 -23.00 14.76 10.67
N GLY A 794 -23.62 13.87 11.44
CA GLY A 794 -24.42 14.23 12.60
C GLY A 794 -25.75 14.91 12.26
N LEU A 795 -26.27 14.66 11.06
CA LEU A 795 -27.58 15.14 10.63
C LEU A 795 -28.70 14.40 11.37
N GLN A 796 -29.83 15.09 11.54
CA GLN A 796 -31.04 14.49 12.06
C GLN A 796 -31.65 13.55 11.02
N THR A 797 -32.15 12.41 11.47
CA THR A 797 -32.82 11.43 10.61
C THR A 797 -34.16 11.96 10.11
N ASP A 798 -34.59 11.49 8.94
CA ASP A 798 -35.86 11.88 8.29
C ASP A 798 -36.11 13.41 8.17
N ASN A 799 -35.05 14.20 8.03
CA ASN A 799 -35.13 15.65 8.06
C ASN A 799 -34.73 16.27 6.71
N GLU A 800 -35.49 17.27 6.27
CA GLU A 800 -35.17 18.04 5.06
C GLU A 800 -34.19 19.18 5.40
N TYR A 801 -33.11 19.27 4.63
CA TYR A 801 -32.09 20.30 4.75
C TYR A 801 -32.10 21.20 3.52
N ILE A 802 -31.87 22.50 3.74
CA ILE A 802 -31.47 23.41 2.67
C ILE A 802 -29.95 23.56 2.70
N TYR A 803 -29.33 23.68 1.52
CA TYR A 803 -27.89 23.92 1.42
C TYR A 803 -27.51 24.79 0.22
N GLN A 804 -26.33 25.40 0.31
CA GLN A 804 -25.69 26.18 -0.74
C GLN A 804 -24.17 25.94 -0.70
N ILE A 805 -23.53 26.04 -1.86
CA ILE A 805 -22.08 26.06 -2.00
C ILE A 805 -21.61 27.51 -2.00
N TYR A 806 -20.68 27.83 -1.11
CA TYR A 806 -20.11 29.17 -0.92
C TYR A 806 -18.65 29.16 -1.36
N ASN A 807 -18.33 29.97 -2.37
CA ASN A 807 -16.96 30.26 -2.77
C ASN A 807 -16.41 31.32 -1.83
N SER A 808 -15.48 30.93 -0.95
CA SER A 808 -14.99 31.79 0.12
C SER A 808 -14.05 32.88 -0.38
N ASP A 809 -13.45 32.68 -1.55
CA ASP A 809 -12.51 33.62 -2.16
C ASP A 809 -13.25 34.77 -2.86
N SER A 810 -14.33 34.46 -3.58
CA SER A 810 -15.12 35.45 -4.34
C SER A 810 -16.36 35.97 -3.62
N GLY A 811 -16.82 35.25 -2.59
CA GLY A 811 -18.09 35.54 -1.88
C GLY A 811 -19.34 35.16 -2.67
N LYS A 812 -19.22 34.41 -3.77
CA LYS A 812 -20.37 33.94 -4.57
C LYS A 812 -21.00 32.69 -3.97
N GLU A 813 -22.30 32.55 -4.19
CA GLU A 813 -23.11 31.42 -3.73
C GLU A 813 -23.77 30.69 -4.91
N SER A 814 -23.90 29.37 -4.80
CA SER A 814 -24.76 28.58 -5.68
C SER A 814 -26.25 28.90 -5.43
N PRO A 815 -27.15 28.47 -6.32
CA PRO A 815 -28.58 28.37 -5.99
C PRO A 815 -28.81 27.58 -4.70
N VAL A 816 -29.94 27.83 -4.05
CA VAL A 816 -30.39 27.03 -2.90
C VAL A 816 -30.91 25.69 -3.38
N TYR A 817 -30.37 24.64 -2.80
CA TYR A 817 -30.77 23.26 -3.03
C TYR A 817 -31.30 22.62 -1.74
N THR A 818 -31.89 21.45 -1.88
CA THR A 818 -32.47 20.69 -0.77
C THR A 818 -32.10 19.22 -0.90
N PHE A 819 -31.96 18.55 0.24
CA PHE A 819 -31.90 17.09 0.34
C PHE A 819 -32.64 16.63 1.61
N ARG A 820 -32.96 15.34 1.70
CA ARG A 820 -33.60 14.74 2.88
C ARG A 820 -32.79 13.53 3.33
N THR A 821 -32.46 13.46 4.61
CA THR A 821 -31.80 12.29 5.20
C THR A 821 -32.74 11.10 5.23
N ALA A 822 -32.18 9.89 5.19
CA ALA A 822 -32.96 8.68 5.27
C ALA A 822 -33.73 8.57 6.60
N PRO A 823 -34.88 7.89 6.61
CA PRO A 823 -35.64 7.68 7.82
C PRO A 823 -34.92 6.71 8.76
N GLY A 824 -34.87 7.05 10.06
CA GLY A 824 -34.33 6.16 11.09
C GLY A 824 -35.28 5.01 11.48
N GLU A 825 -36.56 5.11 11.10
CA GLU A 825 -37.57 4.08 11.27
C GLU A 825 -37.95 3.42 9.94
N LYS A 826 -38.57 2.24 10.01
CA LYS A 826 -39.06 1.50 8.83
C LYS A 826 -40.26 2.21 8.20
N SER A 827 -40.01 3.08 7.24
CA SER A 827 -41.05 3.82 6.50
C SER A 827 -41.07 3.47 5.01
N SER A 828 -42.17 3.82 4.34
CA SER A 828 -42.30 3.65 2.89
C SER A 828 -41.49 4.70 2.15
N PHE A 829 -40.86 4.33 1.05
CA PHE A 829 -40.12 5.25 0.19
C PHE A 829 -40.21 4.83 -1.27
N THR A 830 -39.92 5.76 -2.16
CA THR A 830 -39.85 5.52 -3.61
C THR A 830 -38.46 5.89 -4.11
N PHE A 831 -37.89 5.10 -5.00
CA PHE A 831 -36.64 5.44 -5.68
C PHE A 831 -36.78 5.22 -7.19
N ILE A 832 -35.89 5.87 -7.94
CA ILE A 832 -35.83 5.74 -9.39
C ILE A 832 -34.63 4.86 -9.74
N HIS A 833 -34.79 3.93 -10.68
CA HIS A 833 -33.68 3.15 -11.25
C HIS A 833 -33.46 3.53 -12.72
N LEU A 834 -32.18 3.60 -13.09
CA LEU A 834 -31.63 3.89 -14.41
C LEU A 834 -30.48 2.92 -14.70
N GLY A 835 -30.14 2.75 -15.97
CA GLY A 835 -28.96 1.99 -16.42
C GLY A 835 -28.55 2.46 -17.81
N ASP A 836 -27.29 2.27 -18.17
CA ASP A 836 -26.78 2.43 -19.54
C ASP A 836 -27.15 3.79 -20.13
N THR A 837 -26.60 4.85 -19.55
CA THR A 837 -26.81 6.23 -20.03
C THR A 837 -25.82 6.63 -21.10
N HIS A 838 -24.60 6.07 -21.10
CA HIS A 838 -23.55 6.32 -22.08
C HIS A 838 -23.33 7.81 -22.42
N ASN A 839 -23.48 8.72 -21.45
CA ASN A 839 -23.43 10.18 -21.67
C ASN A 839 -24.25 10.69 -22.88
N ASP A 840 -25.34 9.99 -23.23
CA ASP A 840 -26.21 10.30 -24.37
C ASP A 840 -27.07 11.55 -24.11
N ASP A 841 -27.49 12.23 -25.17
CA ASP A 841 -28.31 13.45 -25.05
C ASP A 841 -29.73 13.14 -24.53
N ILE A 842 -30.22 11.90 -24.71
CA ILE A 842 -31.53 11.47 -24.19
C ILE A 842 -31.59 11.47 -22.66
N VAL A 843 -30.44 11.38 -21.99
CA VAL A 843 -30.32 11.28 -20.52
C VAL A 843 -30.99 12.46 -19.83
N GLU A 844 -30.76 13.69 -20.30
CA GLU A 844 -31.39 14.88 -19.72
C GLU A 844 -32.93 14.81 -19.82
N THR A 845 -33.46 14.29 -20.94
CA THR A 845 -34.90 14.15 -21.15
C THR A 845 -35.51 13.10 -20.21
N VAL A 846 -34.85 11.95 -20.09
CA VAL A 846 -35.29 10.85 -19.22
C VAL A 846 -35.24 11.26 -17.76
N LEU A 847 -34.14 11.87 -17.30
CA LEU A 847 -34.00 12.37 -15.93
C LEU A 847 -35.10 13.38 -15.60
N LYS A 848 -35.32 14.38 -16.46
CA LYS A 848 -36.36 15.40 -16.27
C LYS A 848 -37.75 14.79 -16.19
N GLN A 849 -38.05 13.81 -17.04
CA GLN A 849 -39.34 13.13 -17.01
C GLN A 849 -39.51 12.30 -15.72
N ALA A 850 -38.49 11.55 -15.31
CA ALA A 850 -38.55 10.70 -14.12
C ALA A 850 -38.82 11.52 -12.85
N VAL A 851 -38.08 12.62 -12.63
CA VAL A 851 -38.27 13.48 -11.45
C VAL A 851 -39.52 14.34 -11.52
N LYS A 852 -40.02 14.66 -12.72
CA LYS A 852 -41.31 15.33 -12.88
C LYS A 852 -42.46 14.42 -12.43
N GLU A 853 -42.34 13.12 -12.71
CA GLU A 853 -43.36 12.14 -12.38
C GLU A 853 -43.31 11.71 -10.90
N VAL A 854 -42.11 11.66 -10.32
CA VAL A 854 -41.88 11.26 -8.93
C VAL A 854 -40.99 12.29 -8.22
N PRO A 855 -41.50 13.52 -7.96
CA PRO A 855 -40.71 14.59 -7.37
C PRO A 855 -40.30 14.32 -5.91
N ASP A 856 -40.94 13.35 -5.26
CA ASP A 856 -40.71 12.90 -3.90
C ASP A 856 -39.86 11.61 -3.82
N ALA A 857 -39.21 11.21 -4.91
CA ALA A 857 -38.26 10.10 -4.88
C ALA A 857 -37.13 10.37 -3.87
N ALA A 858 -36.73 9.34 -3.13
CA ALA A 858 -35.70 9.44 -2.12
C ALA A 858 -34.29 9.55 -2.72
N PHE A 859 -34.03 8.82 -3.81
CA PHE A 859 -32.74 8.77 -4.50
C PHE A 859 -32.86 8.17 -5.90
N LEU A 860 -31.77 8.26 -6.67
CA LEU A 860 -31.58 7.69 -7.99
C LEU A 860 -30.53 6.58 -7.93
N VAL A 861 -30.88 5.37 -8.33
CA VAL A 861 -29.96 4.23 -8.48
C VAL A 861 -29.57 4.06 -9.93
N HIS A 862 -28.30 3.81 -10.21
CA HIS A 862 -27.80 3.57 -11.56
C HIS A 862 -26.98 2.27 -11.65
N SER A 863 -27.36 1.37 -12.55
CA SER A 863 -26.75 0.03 -12.68
C SER A 863 -25.55 -0.04 -13.65
N GLY A 864 -24.69 0.99 -13.66
CA GLY A 864 -23.48 1.03 -14.51
C GLY A 864 -23.67 1.54 -15.93
N ASP A 865 -22.54 1.75 -16.61
CA ASP A 865 -22.39 2.38 -17.93
C ASP A 865 -22.94 3.81 -17.97
N HIS A 866 -22.41 4.62 -17.05
CA HIS A 866 -22.74 6.05 -16.94
C HIS A 866 -22.31 6.80 -18.19
N VAL A 867 -21.10 6.49 -18.66
CA VAL A 867 -20.41 7.11 -19.80
C VAL A 867 -19.92 6.05 -20.77
N ASN A 868 -19.64 6.42 -22.02
CA ASN A 868 -19.11 5.49 -23.03
C ASN A 868 -17.68 5.01 -22.76
N THR A 869 -16.89 5.79 -22.03
CA THR A 869 -15.62 5.31 -21.49
C THR A 869 -15.32 6.06 -20.20
N GLY A 870 -15.22 5.31 -19.10
CA GLY A 870 -14.95 5.82 -17.76
C GLY A 870 -13.57 6.40 -17.61
N LEU A 871 -12.71 6.26 -18.62
CA LEU A 871 -11.34 6.75 -18.65
C LEU A 871 -11.21 8.18 -19.18
N PHE A 872 -12.27 8.76 -19.79
CA PHE A 872 -12.21 10.09 -20.40
C PHE A 872 -13.06 11.11 -19.66
N ARG A 873 -12.42 12.18 -19.15
CA ARG A 873 -13.07 13.17 -18.29
C ARG A 873 -14.12 13.99 -19.04
N ASP A 874 -13.94 14.27 -20.33
CA ASP A 874 -14.90 15.02 -21.15
C ASP A 874 -16.28 14.32 -21.27
N LEU A 875 -16.30 12.98 -21.20
CA LEU A 875 -17.55 12.23 -21.20
C LEU A 875 -18.28 12.32 -19.86
N TRP A 876 -17.54 12.28 -18.76
CA TRP A 876 -18.07 12.57 -17.42
C TRP A 876 -18.58 14.00 -17.32
N ASP A 877 -17.83 14.96 -17.89
CA ASP A 877 -18.25 16.37 -17.93
C ASP A 877 -19.62 16.52 -18.61
N LYS A 878 -19.81 15.82 -19.74
CA LYS A 878 -21.09 15.79 -20.45
C LYS A 878 -22.20 15.12 -19.62
N TYR A 879 -21.93 13.95 -19.03
CA TYR A 879 -22.93 13.22 -18.25
C TYR A 879 -23.42 14.02 -17.04
N LEU A 880 -22.49 14.57 -16.25
CA LEU A 880 -22.81 15.37 -15.07
C LEU A 880 -23.52 16.67 -15.45
N HIS A 881 -23.19 17.25 -16.60
CA HIS A 881 -23.94 18.38 -17.15
C HIS A 881 -25.39 18.00 -17.49
N SER A 882 -25.64 16.85 -18.10
CA SER A 882 -27.01 16.38 -18.42
C SER A 882 -27.88 16.23 -17.16
N GLY A 883 -27.28 15.94 -16.01
CA GLY A 883 -27.96 15.82 -14.72
C GLY A 883 -27.99 17.10 -13.85
N ARG A 884 -27.50 18.25 -14.34
CA ARG A 884 -27.33 19.50 -13.57
C ARG A 884 -28.57 20.03 -12.84
N ASP A 885 -29.77 19.72 -13.35
CA ASP A 885 -31.05 20.15 -12.74
C ASP A 885 -31.56 19.15 -11.69
N VAL A 886 -30.97 17.95 -11.63
CA VAL A 886 -31.46 16.79 -10.88
C VAL A 886 -30.49 16.36 -9.77
N PHE A 887 -29.23 16.11 -10.10
CA PHE A 887 -28.20 15.65 -9.15
C PHE A 887 -27.97 16.56 -7.93
N PRO A 888 -28.18 17.90 -7.98
CA PRO A 888 -28.11 18.72 -6.78
C PRO A 888 -29.25 18.48 -5.78
N ARG A 889 -30.27 17.70 -6.11
CA ARG A 889 -31.51 17.53 -5.30
C ARG A 889 -31.78 16.09 -4.88
N PHE A 890 -31.18 15.12 -5.56
CA PHE A 890 -31.37 13.70 -5.30
C PHE A 890 -30.02 13.04 -5.13
N SER A 891 -29.86 12.23 -4.07
CA SER A 891 -28.68 11.39 -3.94
C SER A 891 -28.61 10.40 -5.09
N PHE A 892 -27.47 10.38 -5.76
CA PHE A 892 -27.10 9.48 -6.82
C PHE A 892 -26.34 8.29 -6.23
N VAL A 893 -26.79 7.08 -6.56
CA VAL A 893 -26.27 5.83 -6.04
C VAL A 893 -25.78 4.97 -7.21
N PRO A 894 -24.49 5.12 -7.59
CA PRO A 894 -23.96 4.49 -8.79
C PRO A 894 -23.37 3.09 -8.54
N THR A 895 -23.56 2.18 -9.48
CA THR A 895 -22.75 0.95 -9.65
C THR A 895 -21.83 1.11 -10.88
N LEU A 896 -20.75 0.32 -10.96
CA LEU A 896 -19.87 0.26 -12.14
C LEU A 896 -20.40 -0.68 -13.22
N GLY A 897 -20.32 -0.25 -14.47
CA GLY A 897 -20.41 -1.09 -15.66
C GLY A 897 -19.08 -1.24 -16.40
N ASN A 898 -19.08 -2.02 -17.48
CA ASN A 898 -17.86 -2.33 -18.25
C ASN A 898 -17.36 -1.15 -19.09
N HIS A 899 -18.21 -0.16 -19.36
CA HIS A 899 -17.75 1.09 -19.95
C HIS A 899 -17.14 2.03 -18.91
N ASP A 900 -17.55 1.95 -17.64
CA ASP A 900 -16.96 2.74 -16.54
C ASP A 900 -15.61 2.19 -16.08
N SER A 901 -15.47 0.85 -16.09
CA SER A 901 -14.28 0.09 -15.74
C SER A 901 -13.81 -0.70 -16.96
N GLN A 902 -12.96 -0.05 -17.77
CA GLN A 902 -12.70 -0.46 -19.14
C GLN A 902 -11.24 -0.86 -19.37
N ASP A 903 -11.03 -1.76 -20.33
CA ASP A 903 -9.72 -2.12 -20.90
C ASP A 903 -8.70 -2.68 -19.88
N GLY A 904 -9.18 -3.23 -18.76
CA GLY A 904 -8.31 -3.74 -17.68
C GLY A 904 -7.61 -2.65 -16.86
N LEU A 905 -8.04 -1.39 -17.02
CA LEU A 905 -7.54 -0.25 -16.25
C LEU A 905 -8.46 0.04 -15.06
N PRO A 906 -7.93 0.57 -13.95
CA PRO A 906 -8.75 0.94 -12.81
C PRO A 906 -9.75 2.06 -13.16
N PRO A 907 -11.00 2.00 -12.64
CA PRO A 907 -12.04 3.02 -12.88
C PRO A 907 -11.78 4.30 -12.07
N THR A 908 -10.64 4.93 -12.29
CA THR A 908 -10.08 6.00 -11.44
C THR A 908 -11.01 7.21 -11.34
N LEU A 909 -11.52 7.71 -12.48
CA LEU A 909 -12.44 8.85 -12.50
C LEU A 909 -13.74 8.55 -11.73
N TYR A 910 -14.30 7.35 -11.86
CA TYR A 910 -15.48 6.96 -11.07
C TYR A 910 -15.22 7.08 -9.57
N THR A 911 -14.10 6.52 -9.09
CA THR A 911 -13.73 6.55 -7.67
C THR A 911 -13.33 7.93 -7.17
N GLN A 912 -12.94 8.84 -8.06
CA GLN A 912 -12.63 10.23 -7.74
C GLN A 912 -13.85 11.15 -7.77
N LEU A 913 -14.83 10.88 -8.65
CA LEU A 913 -16.02 11.72 -8.84
C LEU A 913 -17.11 11.46 -7.79
N PHE A 914 -17.13 10.27 -7.18
CA PHE A 914 -18.18 9.86 -6.27
C PHE A 914 -17.62 9.45 -4.91
N MET A 915 -18.10 10.09 -3.83
CA MET A 915 -17.80 9.62 -2.48
C MET A 915 -18.73 8.46 -2.14
N LEU A 916 -18.17 7.26 -2.07
CA LEU A 916 -18.87 6.01 -1.80
C LEU A 916 -18.25 5.29 -0.60
N PRO A 917 -18.95 4.34 0.05
CA PRO A 917 -18.42 3.60 1.18
C PRO A 917 -17.15 2.81 0.78
N GLN A 918 -16.11 2.89 1.63
CA GLN A 918 -14.77 2.39 1.32
C GLN A 918 -14.51 0.99 1.90
N ASP A 919 -15.38 0.01 1.59
CA ASP A 919 -15.21 -1.37 2.07
C ASP A 919 -14.01 -2.06 1.37
N LYS A 920 -13.14 -2.68 2.18
CA LYS A 920 -11.93 -3.40 1.73
C LYS A 920 -11.97 -4.90 2.02
N ALA A 921 -13.11 -5.43 2.49
CA ALA A 921 -13.23 -6.83 2.85
C ALA A 921 -12.96 -7.75 1.66
N CYS A 922 -12.43 -8.95 1.96
CA CYS A 922 -12.06 -9.96 0.96
C CYS A 922 -11.03 -9.48 -0.08
N GLY A 923 -10.25 -8.43 0.23
CA GLY A 923 -9.21 -7.90 -0.66
C GLY A 923 -9.76 -7.17 -1.88
N LEU A 924 -11.00 -6.67 -1.80
CA LEU A 924 -11.60 -5.81 -2.82
C LEU A 924 -11.02 -4.39 -2.79
N SER A 925 -10.97 -3.77 -3.95
CA SER A 925 -10.64 -2.35 -4.07
C SER A 925 -11.80 -1.50 -3.53
N PRO A 926 -11.53 -0.49 -2.69
CA PRO A 926 -12.57 0.27 -2.00
C PRO A 926 -13.36 1.16 -2.96
N GLY A 927 -14.60 1.51 -2.57
CA GLY A 927 -15.48 2.39 -3.35
C GLY A 927 -16.11 1.76 -4.60
N ARG A 928 -15.86 0.47 -4.87
CA ARG A 928 -16.41 -0.25 -6.03
C ARG A 928 -17.56 -1.20 -5.66
N ASN A 929 -17.53 -1.75 -4.46
CA ASN A 929 -18.58 -2.60 -3.90
C ASN A 929 -18.98 -2.01 -2.56
N TYR A 930 -20.27 -1.80 -2.33
CA TYR A 930 -20.76 -1.22 -1.09
C TYR A 930 -22.22 -1.55 -0.83
N THR A 931 -22.63 -1.33 0.42
CA THR A 931 -24.01 -1.49 0.85
C THR A 931 -24.49 -0.23 1.57
N PHE A 932 -25.80 0.01 1.52
CA PHE A 932 -26.46 1.01 2.36
C PHE A 932 -27.88 0.56 2.67
N SER A 933 -28.44 1.15 3.72
CA SER A 933 -29.81 0.88 4.15
C SER A 933 -30.66 2.13 3.96
N TYR A 934 -31.90 1.94 3.50
CA TYR A 934 -32.90 3.00 3.42
C TYR A 934 -34.26 2.42 3.82
N GLY A 935 -34.87 2.94 4.88
CA GLY A 935 -36.08 2.36 5.46
C GLY A 935 -35.86 0.91 5.91
N ASP A 936 -36.63 -0.04 5.37
CA ASP A 936 -36.50 -1.48 5.65
C ASP A 936 -35.90 -2.27 4.46
N ALA A 937 -35.08 -1.60 3.63
CA ALA A 937 -34.39 -2.19 2.49
C ALA A 937 -32.87 -2.04 2.60
N ARG A 938 -32.15 -3.11 2.29
CA ARG A 938 -30.69 -3.13 2.11
C ARG A 938 -30.38 -3.22 0.62
N PHE A 939 -29.51 -2.34 0.15
CA PHE A 939 -29.01 -2.31 -1.21
C PHE A 939 -27.59 -2.89 -1.26
N PHE A 940 -27.32 -3.71 -2.26
CA PHE A 940 -26.00 -4.31 -2.51
C PHE A 940 -25.52 -3.82 -3.87
N MET A 941 -24.57 -2.90 -3.87
CA MET A 941 -23.99 -2.31 -5.07
C MET A 941 -22.76 -3.14 -5.44
N ILE A 942 -22.84 -3.86 -6.58
CA ILE A 942 -21.90 -4.91 -6.96
C ILE A 942 -21.18 -4.50 -8.24
N ASP A 943 -19.85 -4.41 -8.19
CA ASP A 943 -19.03 -4.17 -9.38
C ASP A 943 -18.92 -5.43 -10.23
N ALA A 944 -19.71 -5.50 -11.30
CA ALA A 944 -19.75 -6.67 -12.18
C ALA A 944 -18.43 -6.93 -12.92
N THR A 945 -17.52 -5.96 -12.94
CA THR A 945 -16.22 -6.02 -13.65
C THR A 945 -15.09 -6.55 -12.77
N GLY A 946 -15.36 -6.80 -11.49
CA GLY A 946 -14.38 -7.28 -10.53
C GLY A 946 -14.22 -8.81 -10.49
N ASP A 947 -13.35 -9.27 -9.60
CA ASP A 947 -13.11 -10.69 -9.35
C ASP A 947 -14.35 -11.34 -8.71
N VAL A 948 -14.97 -12.25 -9.44
CA VAL A 948 -16.24 -12.92 -9.08
C VAL A 948 -16.17 -13.58 -7.70
N GLU A 949 -15.06 -14.23 -7.37
CA GLU A 949 -14.91 -14.98 -6.11
C GLU A 949 -14.66 -14.05 -4.92
N LYS A 950 -13.84 -13.01 -5.10
CA LYS A 950 -13.65 -11.99 -4.05
C LYS A 950 -14.95 -11.24 -3.75
N ILE A 951 -15.72 -10.93 -4.80
CA ILE A 951 -17.04 -10.32 -4.66
C ILE A 951 -18.00 -11.26 -3.94
N ALA A 952 -18.01 -12.55 -4.28
CA ALA A 952 -18.87 -13.54 -3.60
C ALA A 952 -18.56 -13.63 -2.09
N CYS A 953 -17.28 -13.62 -1.70
CA CYS A 953 -16.83 -13.57 -0.30
C CYS A 953 -17.39 -12.34 0.43
N TRP A 954 -17.28 -11.16 -0.19
CA TRP A 954 -17.79 -9.92 0.38
C TRP A 954 -19.33 -9.92 0.48
N LEU A 955 -19.98 -10.32 -0.60
CA LEU A 955 -21.43 -10.36 -0.74
C LEU A 955 -22.06 -11.30 0.29
N GLU A 956 -21.49 -12.50 0.51
CA GLU A 956 -21.98 -13.42 1.53
C GLU A 956 -21.90 -12.80 2.93
N LYS A 957 -20.78 -12.13 3.25
CA LYS A 957 -20.59 -11.47 4.54
C LYS A 957 -21.66 -10.41 4.77
N GLU A 958 -21.93 -9.56 3.77
CA GLU A 958 -22.94 -8.50 3.87
C GLU A 958 -24.37 -9.07 3.94
N LEU A 959 -24.70 -10.04 3.09
CA LEU A 959 -26.01 -10.70 3.09
C LEU A 959 -26.32 -11.37 4.44
N ARG A 960 -25.31 -12.00 5.06
CA ARG A 960 -25.46 -12.65 6.36
C ARG A 960 -25.70 -11.67 7.50
N GLN A 961 -25.21 -10.45 7.40
CA GLN A 961 -25.35 -9.40 8.43
C GLN A 961 -26.65 -8.58 8.29
N THR A 962 -27.29 -8.66 7.13
CA THR A 962 -28.48 -7.89 6.78
C THR A 962 -29.67 -8.21 7.68
N LYS A 963 -30.36 -7.17 8.16
CA LYS A 963 -31.55 -7.28 9.03
C LYS A 963 -32.82 -6.73 8.38
N GLU A 964 -32.64 -5.99 7.30
CA GLU A 964 -33.65 -5.35 6.49
C GLU A 964 -34.52 -6.41 5.82
N LYS A 965 -35.81 -6.12 5.75
CA LYS A 965 -36.78 -7.04 5.15
C LYS A 965 -36.53 -7.20 3.65
N TRP A 966 -36.34 -6.09 2.93
CA TRP A 966 -36.12 -6.09 1.49
C TRP A 966 -34.63 -6.11 1.17
N LYS A 967 -34.24 -6.96 0.22
CA LYS A 967 -32.86 -7.07 -0.26
C LYS A 967 -32.84 -6.85 -1.76
N ILE A 968 -32.14 -5.81 -2.19
CA ILE A 968 -32.08 -5.39 -3.60
C ILE A 968 -30.61 -5.36 -4.01
N ALA A 969 -30.23 -6.20 -4.97
CA ALA A 969 -28.89 -6.16 -5.54
C ALA A 969 -28.89 -5.31 -6.82
N VAL A 970 -27.82 -4.56 -7.02
CA VAL A 970 -27.62 -3.72 -8.21
C VAL A 970 -26.27 -4.09 -8.80
N THR A 971 -26.28 -4.67 -9.99
CA THR A 971 -25.09 -5.17 -10.71
C THR A 971 -25.25 -4.84 -12.18
N HIS A 972 -24.17 -4.65 -12.93
CA HIS A 972 -24.29 -4.27 -14.34
C HIS A 972 -24.66 -5.46 -15.25
N PHE A 973 -24.00 -6.62 -15.09
CA PHE A 973 -24.22 -7.78 -15.95
C PHE A 973 -25.46 -8.60 -15.55
N PRO A 974 -26.44 -8.82 -16.46
CA PRO A 974 -27.67 -9.54 -16.18
C PRO A 974 -27.52 -11.08 -16.29
N PRO A 975 -27.55 -11.85 -15.19
CA PRO A 975 -27.21 -13.27 -15.22
C PRO A 975 -28.14 -14.14 -16.06
N TYR A 976 -29.42 -13.77 -16.20
CA TYR A 976 -30.46 -14.62 -16.83
C TYR A 976 -31.05 -14.03 -18.13
N VAL A 977 -30.34 -13.12 -18.80
CA VAL A 977 -30.83 -12.51 -20.04
C VAL A 977 -30.96 -13.52 -21.19
N GLU A 978 -29.97 -14.39 -21.36
CA GLU A 978 -30.02 -15.57 -22.24
C GLU A 978 -29.84 -16.87 -21.42
N ASP A 979 -30.07 -18.02 -22.05
CA ASP A 979 -30.06 -19.32 -21.37
C ASP A 979 -28.71 -19.65 -20.72
N ASN A 980 -27.59 -19.22 -21.33
CA ASN A 980 -26.23 -19.55 -20.90
C ASN A 980 -25.39 -18.33 -20.45
N SER A 981 -26.00 -17.16 -20.23
CA SER A 981 -25.26 -15.96 -19.82
C SER A 981 -24.60 -16.11 -18.44
N TYR A 982 -23.35 -15.69 -18.32
CA TYR A 982 -22.61 -15.51 -17.07
C TYR A 982 -22.66 -16.70 -16.08
N PRO A 983 -22.19 -17.90 -16.48
CA PRO A 983 -22.27 -19.09 -15.63
C PRO A 983 -21.56 -18.94 -14.28
N ASP A 984 -20.43 -18.23 -14.23
CA ASP A 984 -19.69 -18.02 -12.98
C ASP A 984 -20.44 -17.08 -12.03
N ILE A 985 -21.05 -16.00 -12.53
CA ILE A 985 -21.91 -15.13 -11.72
C ILE A 985 -23.12 -15.90 -11.18
N ARG A 986 -23.75 -16.76 -11.99
CA ARG A 986 -24.86 -17.60 -11.51
C ARG A 986 -24.42 -18.52 -10.38
N LYS A 987 -23.28 -19.17 -10.56
CA LYS A 987 -22.72 -20.10 -9.57
C LYS A 987 -22.32 -19.40 -8.27
N SER A 988 -21.66 -18.25 -8.35
CA SER A 988 -21.03 -17.62 -7.20
C SER A 988 -21.88 -16.53 -6.54
N TRP A 989 -22.72 -15.79 -7.29
CA TRP A 989 -23.57 -14.71 -6.75
C TRP A 989 -25.04 -15.11 -6.66
N CYS A 990 -25.63 -15.68 -7.73
CA CYS A 990 -27.06 -16.03 -7.71
C CYS A 990 -27.37 -17.13 -6.69
N SER A 991 -26.43 -18.05 -6.42
CA SER A 991 -26.57 -19.03 -5.34
C SER A 991 -26.67 -18.38 -3.95
N LEU A 992 -25.91 -17.30 -3.70
CA LEU A 992 -26.01 -16.49 -2.49
C LEU A 992 -27.32 -15.71 -2.45
N PHE A 993 -27.76 -15.15 -3.58
CA PHE A 993 -29.06 -14.48 -3.69
C PHE A 993 -30.21 -15.43 -3.29
N ASP A 994 -30.17 -16.68 -3.74
CA ASP A 994 -31.14 -17.70 -3.38
C ASP A 994 -31.06 -18.10 -1.89
N GLN A 995 -29.83 -18.33 -1.38
CA GLN A 995 -29.58 -18.71 0.01
C GLN A 995 -30.09 -17.64 0.99
N TYR A 996 -29.85 -16.37 0.70
CA TYR A 996 -30.18 -15.25 1.58
C TYR A 996 -31.49 -14.53 1.21
N ARG A 997 -32.22 -15.05 0.22
CA ARG A 997 -33.53 -14.55 -0.24
C ARG A 997 -33.46 -13.07 -0.66
N VAL A 998 -32.64 -12.79 -1.67
CA VAL A 998 -32.67 -11.51 -2.39
C VAL A 998 -33.97 -11.43 -3.20
N ASP A 999 -34.58 -10.24 -3.24
CA ASP A 999 -35.91 -10.08 -3.83
C ASP A 999 -35.83 -9.64 -5.29
N LEU A 1000 -34.91 -8.71 -5.55
CA LEU A 1000 -34.83 -8.00 -6.80
C LEU A 1000 -33.36 -7.76 -7.15
N VAL A 1001 -33.01 -8.06 -8.40
CA VAL A 1001 -31.72 -7.74 -9.00
C VAL A 1001 -31.93 -6.76 -10.14
N LEU A 1002 -31.37 -5.57 -10.01
CA LEU A 1002 -31.43 -4.49 -10.99
C LEU A 1002 -30.12 -4.47 -11.79
N SER A 1003 -30.23 -4.45 -13.11
CA SER A 1003 -29.09 -4.52 -14.02
C SER A 1003 -29.26 -3.70 -15.29
N GLY A 1004 -28.22 -3.72 -16.12
CA GLY A 1004 -28.08 -2.95 -17.36
C GLY A 1004 -27.48 -3.81 -18.48
N HIS A 1005 -26.49 -3.26 -19.19
CA HIS A 1005 -25.60 -3.88 -20.19
C HIS A 1005 -26.25 -4.26 -21.53
N ILE A 1006 -27.38 -4.94 -21.47
CA ILE A 1006 -28.12 -5.34 -22.66
C ILE A 1006 -29.07 -4.19 -23.00
N HIS A 1007 -28.91 -3.58 -24.17
CA HIS A 1007 -29.65 -2.37 -24.58
C HIS A 1007 -31.13 -2.64 -24.90
N GLN A 1008 -31.84 -3.33 -24.02
CA GLN A 1008 -33.21 -3.79 -24.12
C GLN A 1008 -33.81 -3.91 -22.72
N TYR A 1009 -35.13 -3.90 -22.60
CA TYR A 1009 -35.81 -4.20 -21.34
C TYR A 1009 -36.06 -5.70 -21.22
N PHE A 1010 -35.69 -6.30 -20.09
CA PHE A 1010 -36.15 -7.64 -19.74
C PHE A 1010 -36.50 -7.77 -18.25
N ARG A 1011 -37.44 -8.67 -17.98
CA ARG A 1011 -37.79 -9.16 -16.65
C ARG A 1011 -37.90 -10.67 -16.65
N SER A 1012 -37.19 -11.32 -15.74
CA SER A 1012 -37.31 -12.76 -15.54
C SER A 1012 -38.60 -13.12 -14.80
N TYR A 1013 -39.04 -14.37 -14.93
CA TYR A 1013 -39.84 -15.02 -13.89
C TYR A 1013 -39.06 -15.05 -12.56
N PRO A 1014 -39.68 -15.32 -11.41
CA PRO A 1014 -38.95 -15.61 -10.18
C PRO A 1014 -38.08 -16.88 -10.35
N ILE A 1015 -36.80 -16.77 -10.03
CA ILE A 1015 -35.82 -17.87 -10.20
C ILE A 1015 -35.30 -18.31 -8.84
N TYR A 1016 -35.20 -19.62 -8.64
CA TYR A 1016 -34.51 -20.24 -7.51
C TYR A 1016 -33.77 -21.49 -7.99
N ASN A 1017 -32.48 -21.60 -7.68
CA ASN A 1017 -31.61 -22.70 -8.09
C ASN A 1017 -31.68 -22.96 -9.62
N GLU A 1018 -31.60 -21.86 -10.39
CA GLU A 1018 -31.70 -21.86 -11.86
C GLU A 1018 -33.01 -22.45 -12.43
N GLN A 1019 -34.08 -22.47 -11.64
CA GLN A 1019 -35.41 -22.91 -12.07
C GLN A 1019 -36.44 -21.82 -11.85
N VAL A 1020 -37.39 -21.70 -12.78
CA VAL A 1020 -38.55 -20.82 -12.62
C VAL A 1020 -39.45 -21.36 -11.51
N VAL A 1021 -39.81 -20.50 -10.56
CA VAL A 1021 -40.74 -20.83 -9.48
C VAL A 1021 -42.04 -20.03 -9.61
N THR A 1022 -43.14 -20.60 -9.12
CA THR A 1022 -44.49 -20.06 -9.36
C THR A 1022 -44.86 -18.85 -8.50
N GLU A 1023 -44.24 -18.69 -7.33
CA GLU A 1023 -44.53 -17.57 -6.42
C GLU A 1023 -43.30 -16.67 -6.28
N PRO A 1024 -43.42 -15.34 -6.47
CA PRO A 1024 -42.31 -14.40 -6.33
C PRO A 1024 -41.62 -14.41 -4.97
N LYS A 1025 -42.30 -14.82 -3.89
CA LYS A 1025 -41.67 -14.93 -2.56
C LYS A 1025 -40.66 -16.08 -2.44
N ASN A 1026 -40.66 -17.02 -3.40
CA ASN A 1026 -39.85 -18.24 -3.38
C ASN A 1026 -38.58 -18.14 -4.24
N GLY A 1027 -38.41 -17.06 -5.02
CA GLY A 1027 -37.27 -16.87 -5.91
C GLY A 1027 -37.00 -15.39 -6.18
N THR A 1028 -35.85 -15.10 -6.77
CA THR A 1028 -35.38 -13.74 -7.07
C THR A 1028 -35.87 -13.30 -8.45
N ILE A 1029 -36.29 -12.04 -8.61
CA ILE A 1029 -36.60 -11.45 -9.93
C ILE A 1029 -35.39 -10.66 -10.44
N TYR A 1030 -35.01 -10.90 -11.69
CA TYR A 1030 -33.91 -10.23 -12.37
C TYR A 1030 -34.44 -9.30 -13.47
N LEU A 1031 -33.92 -8.08 -13.52
CA LEU A 1031 -34.34 -7.03 -14.44
C LEU A 1031 -33.12 -6.40 -15.10
N SER A 1032 -33.21 -6.11 -16.40
CA SER A 1032 -32.33 -5.13 -17.05
C SER A 1032 -33.14 -4.03 -17.71
N SER A 1033 -32.65 -2.80 -17.62
CA SER A 1033 -33.23 -1.65 -18.28
C SER A 1033 -32.17 -0.62 -18.65
N VAL A 1034 -32.45 0.10 -19.75
CA VAL A 1034 -31.51 1.05 -20.35
C VAL A 1034 -32.15 2.40 -20.67
N VAL A 1035 -31.36 3.45 -20.50
CA VAL A 1035 -31.72 4.82 -20.84
C VAL A 1035 -31.44 5.09 -22.32
N VAL A 1036 -30.34 4.60 -22.87
CA VAL A 1036 -30.08 4.73 -24.31
C VAL A 1036 -31.12 4.02 -25.16
N GLU A 1037 -31.34 4.51 -26.38
CA GLU A 1037 -32.18 3.80 -27.35
C GLU A 1037 -31.54 2.46 -27.75
N PRO A 1038 -32.37 1.44 -28.01
CA PRO A 1038 -31.89 0.09 -28.21
C PRO A 1038 -31.17 -0.05 -29.55
N ARG A 1039 -30.18 -0.93 -29.60
CA ARG A 1039 -29.45 -1.28 -30.83
C ARG A 1039 -30.14 -2.44 -31.56
N LYS A 1040 -29.37 -3.21 -32.34
CA LYS A 1040 -29.84 -4.45 -32.96
C LYS A 1040 -30.32 -5.39 -31.85
N PRO A 1041 -31.52 -5.99 -31.97
CA PRO A 1041 -32.06 -6.79 -30.89
C PRO A 1041 -31.31 -8.10 -30.70
N GLU A 1042 -31.07 -8.46 -29.44
CA GLU A 1042 -30.52 -9.74 -28.99
C GLU A 1042 -31.65 -10.70 -28.60
N PRO A 1043 -31.50 -12.02 -28.81
CA PRO A 1043 -32.56 -12.98 -28.51
C PRO A 1043 -32.77 -13.13 -27.00
N PRO A 1044 -34.01 -13.05 -26.49
CA PRO A 1044 -34.28 -13.33 -25.08
C PRO A 1044 -34.09 -14.82 -24.77
N SER A 1045 -33.71 -15.13 -23.52
CA SER A 1045 -33.87 -16.48 -22.94
C SER A 1045 -35.28 -17.03 -23.16
N GLU A 1046 -35.37 -18.26 -23.68
CA GLU A 1046 -36.63 -19.00 -23.81
C GLU A 1046 -37.11 -19.57 -22.46
N LYS A 1047 -36.17 -19.75 -21.52
CA LYS A 1047 -36.43 -20.39 -20.22
C LYS A 1047 -36.84 -19.41 -19.13
N TYR A 1048 -36.20 -18.24 -19.06
CA TYR A 1048 -36.25 -17.38 -17.87
C TYR A 1048 -37.11 -16.12 -18.04
N ASN A 1049 -37.36 -15.65 -19.25
CA ASN A 1049 -37.99 -14.36 -19.49
C ASN A 1049 -39.51 -14.39 -19.35
N GLU A 1050 -40.05 -13.48 -18.53
CA GLU A 1050 -41.48 -13.21 -18.42
C GLU A 1050 -41.89 -12.01 -19.28
N VAL A 1051 -41.09 -10.94 -19.28
CA VAL A 1051 -41.31 -9.74 -20.11
C VAL A 1051 -40.03 -9.39 -20.84
N TYR A 1052 -40.17 -9.04 -22.12
CA TYR A 1052 -39.09 -8.56 -22.97
C TYR A 1052 -39.61 -7.45 -23.87
N ALA A 1053 -38.85 -6.37 -24.01
CA ALA A 1053 -39.14 -5.29 -24.94
C ALA A 1053 -37.85 -4.66 -25.48
N ASN A 1054 -37.73 -4.60 -26.81
CA ASN A 1054 -36.65 -3.87 -27.47
C ASN A 1054 -36.92 -2.35 -27.44
N LYS A 1055 -36.79 -1.74 -26.26
CA LYS A 1055 -37.10 -0.34 -25.98
C LYS A 1055 -36.05 0.26 -25.06
N GLY A 1056 -35.72 1.52 -25.32
CA GLY A 1056 -34.84 2.36 -24.51
C GLY A 1056 -35.55 3.66 -24.13
N GLY A 1057 -34.79 4.62 -23.59
CA GLY A 1057 -35.35 5.83 -23.03
C GLY A 1057 -36.17 5.56 -21.76
N LEU A 1058 -35.78 4.54 -21.01
CA LEU A 1058 -36.55 4.02 -19.89
C LEU A 1058 -36.06 4.57 -18.55
N PHE A 1059 -36.99 4.67 -17.62
CA PHE A 1059 -36.72 4.85 -16.20
C PHE A 1059 -37.72 4.01 -15.40
N GLN A 1060 -37.30 3.55 -14.22
CA GLN A 1060 -38.11 2.70 -13.37
C GLN A 1060 -38.46 3.43 -12.10
N VAL A 1061 -39.69 3.24 -11.63
CA VAL A 1061 -40.17 3.77 -10.36
C VAL A 1061 -40.46 2.59 -9.44
N ILE A 1062 -39.75 2.53 -8.32
CA ILE A 1062 -39.88 1.45 -7.35
C ILE A 1062 -40.31 2.03 -6.01
N ARG A 1063 -41.50 1.64 -5.56
CA ARG A 1063 -42.03 1.99 -4.24
C ARG A 1063 -41.91 0.80 -3.29
N VAL A 1064 -41.22 0.99 -2.20
CA VAL A 1064 -41.04 0.01 -1.13
C VAL A 1064 -41.90 0.41 0.06
N ASP A 1065 -42.81 -0.46 0.46
CA ASP A 1065 -43.60 -0.35 1.70
C ASP A 1065 -43.27 -1.56 2.62
N THR A 1066 -43.91 -1.64 3.80
CA THR A 1066 -43.64 -2.68 4.80
C THR A 1066 -43.80 -4.12 4.27
N ASN A 1067 -44.81 -4.38 3.43
CA ASN A 1067 -45.13 -5.72 2.93
C ASN A 1067 -45.25 -5.79 1.40
N THR A 1068 -45.08 -4.67 0.71
CA THR A 1068 -45.22 -4.58 -0.76
C THR A 1068 -44.04 -3.85 -1.36
N LEU A 1069 -43.56 -4.33 -2.49
CA LEU A 1069 -42.67 -3.59 -3.39
C LEU A 1069 -43.38 -3.47 -4.74
N ASN A 1070 -43.65 -2.26 -5.20
CA ASN A 1070 -44.30 -1.99 -6.48
C ASN A 1070 -43.29 -1.44 -7.47
N PHE A 1071 -43.24 -2.03 -8.65
CA PHE A 1071 -42.32 -1.66 -9.71
C PHE A 1071 -43.10 -1.23 -10.95
N ILE A 1072 -42.69 -0.13 -11.58
CA ILE A 1072 -43.22 0.32 -12.86
C ILE A 1072 -42.05 0.78 -13.76
N SER A 1073 -41.94 0.22 -14.96
CA SER A 1073 -41.00 0.67 -16.00
C SER A 1073 -41.73 1.56 -17.00
N LYS A 1074 -41.20 2.77 -17.24
CA LYS A 1074 -41.79 3.76 -18.15
C LYS A 1074 -40.76 4.28 -19.14
N ARG A 1075 -41.23 4.68 -20.31
CA ARG A 1075 -40.44 5.47 -21.27
C ARG A 1075 -40.58 6.96 -20.98
N PHE A 1076 -39.63 7.78 -21.42
CA PHE A 1076 -39.66 9.25 -21.28
C PHE A 1076 -40.91 9.94 -21.86
N ASP A 1077 -41.70 9.26 -22.70
CA ASP A 1077 -42.98 9.76 -23.22
C ASP A 1077 -44.19 9.38 -22.33
N GLY A 1078 -43.96 8.71 -21.21
CA GLY A 1078 -44.98 8.24 -20.26
C GLY A 1078 -45.55 6.86 -20.56
N THR A 1079 -45.12 6.19 -21.64
CA THR A 1079 -45.58 4.84 -21.98
C THR A 1079 -45.11 3.83 -20.92
N ILE A 1080 -46.03 3.07 -20.34
CA ILE A 1080 -45.71 1.97 -19.42
C ILE A 1080 -45.26 0.76 -20.24
N ILE A 1081 -44.07 0.25 -19.95
CA ILE A 1081 -43.50 -0.94 -20.58
C ILE A 1081 -43.83 -2.20 -19.77
N ASP A 1082 -43.76 -2.09 -18.44
CA ASP A 1082 -44.00 -3.20 -17.52
C ASP A 1082 -44.39 -2.69 -16.13
N GLN A 1083 -45.10 -3.51 -15.36
CA GLN A 1083 -45.48 -3.24 -13.98
C GLN A 1083 -45.74 -4.54 -13.20
N PHE A 1084 -45.25 -4.62 -11.97
CA PHE A 1084 -45.52 -5.76 -11.09
C PHE A 1084 -45.41 -5.38 -9.60
N SER A 1085 -45.85 -6.28 -8.72
CA SER A 1085 -45.75 -6.11 -7.27
C SER A 1085 -45.23 -7.38 -6.60
N LEU A 1086 -44.29 -7.23 -5.67
CA LEU A 1086 -43.87 -8.28 -4.75
C LEU A 1086 -44.59 -8.13 -3.41
N ARG A 1087 -44.90 -9.26 -2.77
CA ARG A 1087 -45.55 -9.30 -1.45
C ARG A 1087 -44.81 -10.26 -0.51
N LYS A 1088 -44.55 -9.80 0.71
CA LYS A 1088 -43.86 -10.56 1.76
C LYS A 1088 -44.69 -10.72 3.01
#